data_AF-S8DSF4-F1
#
_entry.id   AF-S8DSF4-F1
#
_cell.length_a   1.000
_cell.length_b   1.000
_cell.length_c   1.000
_cell.angle_alpha   90.00
_cell.angle_beta   90.00
_cell.angle_gamma   90.00
#
_symmetry.space_group_name_H-M   'P 1'
#
loop_
_entity.id
_entity.type
_entity.pdbx_description
1 polymer ?
#
loop_
_entity_poly.entity_id
_entity_poly.type
_entity_poly.pdbx_seq_one_letter_code
_entity_poly.pdbx_strand_id
1 'polypeptide(L)'
;MVVSKQLLSESASTQNMQHSHPYFLVVGKEQIDIWRIDEASNTLRKHVRLSQFVPFPGFDRDPHEVYQMAPVIDIENGVVIIAQSCESAENRTSTLWVFSLGTGDVLRKTELQGCWRPYFLNYRKGRVIATLDQNEDEVPPEGRSRIVVCDTNSEIGVIGSVHLPNHLQPREAKREITGGGVLRCVYYAPNGDVIGTSAEAYEDTLDVLRWRAGDLPTFPQPDATVTLRATFEGCDRTYPFCSTTLDASSFLLAVSQEVAGLIPDGYHRQMILYAIDWTTMSVRWASDPLLGFVYDVWHVASHGIVVAAGEREMGGWSQFYIAILDPSTGERRLLEVIDETPQENTPKLWGLSEDRENPEVVVVFTDGSICVVPLADFAKNGFPRDGEHVRTEKPIPGTVQVEKREVVLGCSKTGVSIWRAGRSDEGFRHIASLHPAPDFQAQRSYPVIDAERDIIVIGDRGPEHDSARLLVFSLVNGQRIREVELFGALPCVSKGPLQYRDGKVLIVVEEDEERAPPYGRNTALLCDAAGTDGIVGGLTLPPCQANRDEKRLNAPGGVLLPVALMPNGDIIATSSVIYGETMDVLRYRGSNIVSTPEPDASFTLHVPVSSGYNDIEPLCTTPLDKRGFLMAVYEADCSVQQVQQGCQSSIYAVDAGAMKIRWRAEPHDSADGEGNDPFAYVLVLDPTTGAQRQLEDFRHPILETTRDPVLARNARVLYCGLCNKGDRLTIVVVFRDGLVYATNLRQFLKDGLPHGHGDMAVTEPLKEGWRVLQADVVGWTVVMLVNEEATGRSRHIRYVSLH
;
A
#
# COMPACT_ATOMS: atom_id res chain seq x y z
N MET A 1 4.28 16.35 14.71
CA MET A 1 4.26 15.70 13.39
C MET A 1 4.54 14.21 13.47
N VAL A 2 4.28 13.57 14.64
CA VAL A 2 4.11 12.11 14.84
C VAL A 2 2.76 11.61 14.24
N VAL A 3 2.12 12.46 13.44
CA VAL A 3 0.69 12.47 13.10
C VAL A 3 0.35 11.43 12.03
N SER A 4 1.24 11.20 11.05
CA SER A 4 0.97 10.24 9.96
C SER A 4 0.99 8.79 10.42
N LYS A 5 1.96 8.39 11.26
CA LYS A 5 2.07 7.01 11.76
C LYS A 5 0.86 6.58 12.60
N GLN A 6 0.35 7.46 13.47
CA GLN A 6 -0.77 7.14 14.34
C GLN A 6 -2.12 7.11 13.59
N LEU A 7 -2.34 8.08 12.68
CA LEU A 7 -3.49 8.04 11.75
C LEU A 7 -3.48 6.75 10.93
N LEU A 8 -2.38 6.48 10.22
CA LEU A 8 -2.27 5.33 9.33
C LEU A 8 -2.34 3.97 10.07
N SER A 9 -1.99 3.92 11.37
CA SER A 9 -2.15 2.71 12.19
C SER A 9 -3.56 2.51 12.74
N GLU A 10 -4.29 3.59 13.08
CA GLU A 10 -5.63 3.51 13.67
C GLU A 10 -6.75 3.57 12.61
N SER A 11 -6.47 4.08 11.40
CA SER A 11 -7.43 4.32 10.33
C SER A 11 -7.18 3.49 9.06
N ALA A 12 -6.97 2.18 9.25
CA ALA A 12 -6.86 1.11 8.25
C ALA A 12 -8.05 0.97 7.26
N SER A 13 -8.97 1.92 7.21
CA SER A 13 -10.09 1.98 6.26
C SER A 13 -10.31 3.38 5.70
N THR A 14 -9.34 4.29 5.85
CA THR A 14 -9.45 5.69 5.40
C THR A 14 -9.54 5.75 3.90
N GLN A 15 -10.70 6.17 3.40
CA GLN A 15 -10.95 6.39 1.98
C GLN A 15 -10.65 7.84 1.60
N ASN A 16 -10.83 8.78 2.53
CA ASN A 16 -10.57 10.20 2.30
C ASN A 16 -10.12 10.90 3.60
N MET A 17 -9.29 11.93 3.45
CA MET A 17 -8.82 12.75 4.57
C MET A 17 -8.91 14.23 4.19
N GLN A 18 -9.54 14.99 5.07
CA GLN A 18 -9.67 16.45 4.96
C GLN A 18 -9.04 17.12 6.16
N HIS A 19 -8.55 18.34 5.99
CA HIS A 19 -7.89 19.10 7.05
C HIS A 19 -8.48 20.51 7.16
N SER A 20 -8.66 20.96 8.39
CA SER A 20 -8.85 22.37 8.76
C SER A 20 -8.28 22.53 10.16
N HIS A 21 -7.11 23.15 10.24
CA HIS A 21 -6.28 23.15 11.44
C HIS A 21 -7.04 23.71 12.66
N PRO A 22 -7.02 23.05 13.83
CA PRO A 22 -6.19 21.89 14.18
C PRO A 22 -6.86 20.54 13.93
N TYR A 23 -7.95 20.48 13.18
CA TYR A 23 -8.75 19.27 12.97
C TYR A 23 -8.45 18.55 11.65
N PHE A 24 -8.62 17.23 11.67
CA PHE A 24 -8.69 16.39 10.48
C PHE A 24 -9.98 15.60 10.50
N LEU A 25 -10.60 15.47 9.34
CA LEU A 25 -11.74 14.59 9.15
C LEU A 25 -11.28 13.38 8.34
N VAL A 26 -11.45 12.20 8.93
CA VAL A 26 -11.03 10.92 8.37
C VAL A 26 -12.29 10.14 8.04
N VAL A 27 -12.55 9.96 6.75
CA VAL A 27 -13.70 9.20 6.25
C VAL A 27 -13.25 7.76 6.02
N GLY A 28 -13.78 6.83 6.82
CA GLY A 28 -13.65 5.40 6.58
C GLY A 28 -14.91 4.82 5.92
N LYS A 29 -14.86 3.52 5.58
CA LYS A 29 -15.99 2.81 4.93
C LYS A 29 -17.34 2.90 5.65
N GLU A 30 -17.33 2.96 6.98
CA GLU A 30 -18.55 2.90 7.80
C GLU A 30 -18.58 3.95 8.92
N GLN A 31 -17.57 4.81 8.99
CA GLN A 31 -17.44 5.76 10.08
C GLN A 31 -16.70 7.01 9.62
N ILE A 32 -17.03 8.14 10.23
CA ILE A 32 -16.31 9.40 10.03
C ILE A 32 -15.77 9.83 11.39
N ASP A 33 -14.45 9.88 11.49
CA ASP A 33 -13.76 10.26 12.72
C ASP A 33 -13.13 11.65 12.53
N ILE A 34 -13.31 12.52 13.52
CA ILE A 34 -12.64 13.82 13.60
C ILE A 34 -11.49 13.68 14.58
N TRP A 35 -10.32 14.10 14.13
CA TRP A 35 -9.09 14.12 14.90
C TRP A 35 -8.67 15.57 15.12
N ARG A 36 -7.93 15.82 16.19
CA ARG A 36 -7.39 17.13 16.51
C ARG A 36 -5.90 17.00 16.83
N ILE A 37 -5.12 17.94 16.33
CA ILE A 37 -3.73 18.14 16.74
C ILE A 37 -3.74 18.78 18.12
N ASP A 38 -3.17 18.10 19.11
CA ASP A 38 -2.79 18.72 20.37
C ASP A 38 -1.49 19.50 20.12
N GLU A 39 -1.58 20.82 20.01
CA GLU A 39 -0.45 21.70 19.69
C GLU A 39 0.66 21.62 20.75
N ALA A 40 0.31 21.39 22.02
CA ALA A 40 1.28 21.33 23.11
C ALA A 40 2.14 20.07 23.04
N SER A 41 1.54 18.92 22.70
CA SER A 41 2.27 17.65 22.58
C SER A 41 2.66 17.29 21.14
N ASN A 42 2.18 18.04 20.15
CA ASN A 42 2.35 17.78 18.72
C ASN A 42 1.94 16.34 18.31
N THR A 43 0.93 15.81 19.02
CA THR A 43 0.33 14.49 18.83
C THR A 43 -1.08 14.65 18.29
N LEU A 44 -1.51 13.71 17.46
CA LEU A 44 -2.89 13.65 17.07
C LEU A 44 -3.71 12.90 18.11
N ARG A 45 -4.89 13.41 18.44
CA ARG A 45 -5.86 12.72 19.27
C ARG A 45 -7.18 12.65 18.54
N LYS A 46 -7.85 11.51 18.64
CA LYS A 46 -9.23 11.41 18.20
C LYS A 46 -10.05 12.41 19.00
N HIS A 47 -10.65 13.37 18.32
CA HIS A 47 -11.48 14.38 18.94
C HIS A 47 -12.88 13.83 19.18
N VAL A 48 -13.50 13.34 18.11
CA VAL A 48 -14.85 12.79 18.18
C VAL A 48 -15.13 11.85 17.01
N ARG A 49 -16.12 10.98 17.14
CA ARG A 49 -16.68 10.19 16.03
C ARG A 49 -18.05 10.75 15.70
N LEU A 50 -18.35 10.93 14.41
CA LEU A 50 -19.70 11.33 14.00
C LEU A 50 -20.70 10.23 14.34
N SER A 51 -21.82 10.60 14.95
CA SER A 51 -22.85 9.68 15.44
C SER A 51 -23.56 8.93 14.31
N GLN A 52 -23.44 9.43 13.08
CA GLN A 52 -24.04 8.85 11.89
C GLN A 52 -23.04 8.87 10.73
N PHE A 53 -22.93 7.75 10.05
CA PHE A 53 -22.19 7.66 8.79
C PHE A 53 -22.97 8.35 7.68
N VAL A 54 -22.27 9.19 6.91
CA VAL A 54 -22.81 9.84 5.70
C VAL A 54 -22.14 9.18 4.50
N PRO A 55 -22.89 8.44 3.66
CA PRO A 55 -22.36 7.90 2.42
C PRO A 55 -21.79 9.04 1.58
N PHE A 56 -20.50 8.99 1.32
CA PHE A 56 -19.83 9.97 0.48
C PHE A 56 -20.04 9.55 -0.98
N PRO A 57 -20.69 10.40 -1.80
CA PRO A 57 -20.95 10.04 -3.19
C PRO A 57 -19.63 9.93 -3.97
N GLY A 58 -19.46 8.83 -4.70
CA GLY A 58 -18.30 8.61 -5.57
C GLY A 58 -17.29 7.56 -5.09
N PHE A 59 -17.57 6.81 -4.01
CA PHE A 59 -16.66 5.73 -3.57
C PHE A 59 -16.42 4.63 -4.60
N ASP A 60 -17.37 4.41 -5.53
CA ASP A 60 -17.24 3.48 -6.66
C ASP A 60 -16.88 4.16 -7.99
N ARG A 61 -16.70 5.49 -7.99
CA ARG A 61 -16.35 6.29 -9.18
C ARG A 61 -14.89 6.73 -9.10
N ASP A 62 -14.39 7.28 -10.21
CA ASP A 62 -13.01 7.72 -10.34
C ASP A 62 -12.59 8.56 -9.11
N PRO A 63 -11.52 8.21 -8.37
CA PRO A 63 -11.05 8.96 -7.21
C PRO A 63 -10.81 10.45 -7.51
N HIS A 64 -10.58 10.84 -8.77
CA HIS A 64 -10.48 12.24 -9.18
C HIS A 64 -11.80 13.04 -8.98
N GLU A 65 -12.98 12.40 -8.99
CA GLU A 65 -14.27 13.05 -8.70
C GLU A 65 -14.51 13.23 -7.19
N VAL A 66 -13.86 12.43 -6.33
CA VAL A 66 -14.08 12.39 -4.87
C VAL A 66 -13.45 13.58 -4.15
N TYR A 67 -12.42 14.21 -4.74
CA TYR A 67 -11.71 15.35 -4.13
C TYR A 67 -12.56 16.63 -3.99
N GLN A 68 -13.72 16.71 -4.63
CA GLN A 68 -14.46 17.97 -4.78
C GLN A 68 -15.59 18.19 -3.75
N MET A 69 -15.94 17.19 -2.95
CA MET A 69 -16.92 17.32 -1.87
C MET A 69 -16.21 17.49 -0.51
N ALA A 70 -15.60 18.66 -0.32
CA ALA A 70 -14.93 18.96 0.93
C ALA A 70 -15.93 19.20 2.07
N PRO A 71 -16.01 18.34 3.11
CA PRO A 71 -16.69 18.70 4.35
C PRO A 71 -16.11 19.98 4.93
N VAL A 72 -16.97 20.78 5.56
CA VAL A 72 -16.54 22.03 6.18
C VAL A 72 -16.46 21.84 7.69
N ILE A 73 -15.32 22.18 8.27
CA ILE A 73 -15.14 22.26 9.73
C ILE A 73 -15.18 23.74 10.09
N ASP A 74 -16.24 24.17 10.78
CA ASP A 74 -16.32 25.51 11.35
C ASP A 74 -16.03 25.45 12.85
N ILE A 75 -14.81 25.83 13.19
CA ILE A 75 -14.32 25.84 14.58
C ILE A 75 -15.02 26.96 15.39
N GLU A 76 -15.30 28.11 14.78
CA GLU A 76 -15.93 29.26 15.46
C GLU A 76 -17.36 28.91 15.91
N ASN A 77 -18.12 28.21 15.06
CA ASN A 77 -19.48 27.77 15.37
C ASN A 77 -19.52 26.34 15.96
N GLY A 78 -18.39 25.65 16.03
CA GLY A 78 -18.27 24.31 16.60
C GLY A 78 -19.06 23.23 15.83
N VAL A 79 -19.06 23.30 14.49
CA VAL A 79 -19.82 22.38 13.64
C VAL A 79 -18.98 21.75 12.53
N VAL A 80 -19.43 20.57 12.08
CA VAL A 80 -18.93 19.91 10.86
C VAL A 80 -20.09 19.73 9.88
N ILE A 81 -19.88 20.12 8.64
CA ILE A 81 -20.90 20.13 7.60
C ILE A 81 -20.51 19.16 6.51
N ILE A 82 -21.39 18.22 6.19
CA ILE A 82 -21.17 17.19 5.16
C ILE A 82 -22.34 17.20 4.19
N ALA A 83 -22.07 17.33 2.90
CA ALA A 83 -23.08 17.14 1.87
C ALA A 83 -23.11 15.70 1.38
N GLN A 84 -24.30 15.12 1.35
CA GLN A 84 -24.59 13.82 0.76
C GLN A 84 -25.28 14.05 -0.58
N SER A 85 -24.68 13.60 -1.67
CA SER A 85 -25.34 13.59 -2.98
C SER A 85 -26.31 12.41 -3.10
N CYS A 86 -27.20 12.52 -4.07
CA CYS A 86 -28.16 11.49 -4.41
C CYS A 86 -27.46 10.33 -5.14
N GLU A 87 -27.46 9.12 -4.56
CA GLU A 87 -26.76 7.96 -5.17
C GLU A 87 -27.57 7.27 -6.29
N SER A 88 -28.90 7.41 -6.27
CA SER A 88 -29.78 6.77 -7.26
C SER A 88 -30.67 7.77 -7.97
N ALA A 89 -30.98 7.49 -9.24
CA ALA A 89 -31.95 8.25 -10.02
C ALA A 89 -33.37 8.22 -9.41
N GLU A 90 -33.63 7.25 -8.53
CA GLU A 90 -34.89 7.02 -7.83
C GLU A 90 -35.03 7.86 -6.55
N ASN A 91 -33.92 8.13 -5.83
CA ASN A 91 -33.92 8.92 -4.59
C ASN A 91 -33.26 10.30 -4.83
N ARG A 92 -34.04 11.24 -5.38
CA ARG A 92 -33.58 12.56 -5.88
C ARG A 92 -33.40 13.64 -4.81
N THR A 93 -33.10 13.23 -3.58
CA THR A 93 -32.97 14.15 -2.46
C THR A 93 -31.55 14.12 -1.95
N SER A 94 -30.84 15.22 -2.13
CA SER A 94 -29.53 15.42 -1.51
C SER A 94 -29.72 15.88 -0.07
N THR A 95 -28.74 15.66 0.78
CA THR A 95 -28.86 16.01 2.20
C THR A 95 -27.64 16.79 2.67
N LEU A 96 -27.88 17.92 3.33
CA LEU A 96 -26.87 18.64 4.09
C LEU A 96 -26.93 18.18 5.56
N TRP A 97 -25.86 17.56 6.02
CA TRP A 97 -25.69 17.11 7.40
C TRP A 97 -24.86 18.12 8.16
N VAL A 98 -25.33 18.51 9.34
CA VAL A 98 -24.60 19.38 10.27
C VAL A 98 -24.42 18.61 11.58
N PHE A 99 -23.17 18.42 11.96
CA PHE A 99 -22.76 17.70 13.15
C PHE A 99 -22.14 18.65 14.17
N SER A 100 -22.23 18.29 15.45
CA SER A 100 -21.45 18.95 16.50
C SER A 100 -19.99 18.56 16.36
N LEU A 101 -19.09 19.53 16.28
CA LEU A 101 -17.65 19.27 16.33
C LEU A 101 -17.23 18.68 17.69
N GLY A 102 -17.92 19.06 18.77
CA GLY A 102 -17.59 18.63 20.13
C GLY A 102 -18.11 17.24 20.50
N THR A 103 -19.32 16.87 20.07
CA THR A 103 -19.95 15.58 20.44
C THR A 103 -20.09 14.60 19.27
N GLY A 104 -19.94 15.07 18.03
CA GLY A 104 -20.14 14.27 16.83
C GLY A 104 -21.61 13.99 16.51
N ASP A 105 -22.55 14.44 17.35
CA ASP A 105 -23.97 14.22 17.15
C ASP A 105 -24.51 15.02 15.96
N VAL A 106 -25.48 14.45 15.26
CA VAL A 106 -26.25 15.18 14.23
C VAL A 106 -27.02 16.32 14.92
N LEU A 107 -26.64 17.55 14.60
CA LEU A 107 -27.37 18.75 15.01
C LEU A 107 -28.53 19.03 14.06
N ARG A 108 -28.32 18.78 12.76
CA ARG A 108 -29.34 19.01 11.74
C ARG A 108 -29.14 18.13 10.52
N LYS A 109 -30.27 17.79 9.89
CA LYS A 109 -30.36 17.20 8.56
C LYS A 109 -31.27 18.09 7.71
N THR A 110 -30.75 18.67 6.63
CA THR A 110 -31.54 19.47 5.70
C THR A 110 -31.63 18.75 4.36
N GLU A 111 -32.84 18.33 4.01
CA GLU A 111 -33.11 17.69 2.72
C GLU A 111 -33.25 18.75 1.62
N LEU A 112 -32.53 18.52 0.52
CA LEU A 112 -32.42 19.40 -0.63
C LEU A 112 -32.99 18.68 -1.85
N GLN A 113 -34.08 19.20 -2.39
CA GLN A 113 -34.70 18.63 -3.59
C GLN A 113 -33.78 18.84 -4.80
N GLY A 114 -33.39 17.74 -5.45
CA GLY A 114 -32.42 17.74 -6.55
C GLY A 114 -31.15 16.97 -6.19
N CYS A 115 -30.35 16.69 -7.21
CA CYS A 115 -29.06 16.04 -7.03
C CYS A 115 -27.96 17.08 -6.84
N TRP A 116 -27.24 16.97 -5.74
CA TRP A 116 -26.08 17.76 -5.41
C TRP A 116 -24.97 17.34 -6.34
N ARG A 117 -24.48 18.24 -7.19
CA ARG A 117 -23.29 17.94 -7.99
C ARG A 117 -22.06 18.07 -7.10
N PRO A 118 -21.09 17.13 -7.18
CA PRO A 118 -19.93 17.08 -6.30
C PRO A 118 -18.97 18.24 -6.59
N TYR A 119 -19.41 19.47 -6.39
CA TYR A 119 -18.66 20.70 -6.52
C TYR A 119 -18.57 21.34 -5.12
N PHE A 120 -17.54 22.17 -4.94
CA PHE A 120 -17.15 22.77 -3.67
C PHE A 120 -18.34 23.29 -2.84
N LEU A 121 -18.42 22.82 -1.59
CA LEU A 121 -19.35 23.34 -0.60
C LEU A 121 -18.86 24.72 -0.16
N ASN A 122 -19.51 25.77 -0.65
CA ASN A 122 -19.14 27.13 -0.30
C ASN A 122 -19.80 27.50 1.01
N TYR A 123 -19.00 27.65 2.06
CA TYR A 123 -19.46 27.97 3.40
C TYR A 123 -18.94 29.33 3.88
N ARG A 124 -19.80 30.09 4.56
CA ARG A 124 -19.40 31.30 5.29
C ARG A 124 -20.36 31.60 6.42
N LYS A 125 -19.84 31.76 7.65
CA LYS A 125 -20.58 32.26 8.82
C LYS A 125 -21.95 31.60 9.03
N GLY A 126 -21.97 30.27 9.11
CA GLY A 126 -23.20 29.51 9.34
C GLY A 126 -24.11 29.37 8.12
N ARG A 127 -23.61 29.65 6.91
CA ARG A 127 -24.39 29.53 5.68
C ARG A 127 -23.63 28.76 4.62
N VAL A 128 -24.36 27.90 3.92
CA VAL A 128 -23.87 27.09 2.82
C VAL A 128 -24.58 27.52 1.55
N ILE A 129 -23.86 27.67 0.45
CA ILE A 129 -24.48 27.70 -0.88
C ILE A 129 -24.13 26.42 -1.63
N ALA A 130 -25.11 25.89 -2.35
CA ALA A 130 -24.98 24.62 -3.06
C ALA A 130 -25.68 24.68 -4.41
N THR A 131 -25.09 24.05 -5.44
CA THR A 131 -25.74 23.82 -6.73
C THR A 131 -26.49 22.50 -6.71
N LEU A 132 -27.76 22.55 -7.10
CA LEU A 132 -28.62 21.39 -7.25
C LEU A 132 -29.10 21.29 -8.69
N ASP A 133 -28.98 20.10 -9.26
CA ASP A 133 -29.53 19.76 -10.57
C ASP A 133 -30.81 18.94 -10.41
N GLN A 134 -31.84 19.28 -11.17
CA GLN A 134 -33.02 18.46 -11.33
C GLN A 134 -32.80 17.48 -12.49
N ASN A 135 -32.79 16.19 -12.17
CA ASN A 135 -32.57 15.11 -13.12
C ASN A 135 -33.92 14.68 -13.76
N GLU A 136 -34.63 15.63 -14.34
CA GLU A 136 -35.91 15.40 -15.02
C GLU A 136 -35.70 15.22 -16.53
N ASP A 137 -36.38 14.23 -17.11
CA ASP A 137 -36.41 13.98 -18.56
C ASP A 137 -36.94 15.21 -19.32
N GLU A 138 -37.81 15.99 -18.68
CA GLU A 138 -38.27 17.29 -19.16
C GLU A 138 -37.50 18.44 -18.49
N VAL A 139 -37.14 19.47 -19.24
CA VAL A 139 -36.52 20.69 -18.70
C VAL A 139 -37.64 21.55 -18.11
N PRO A 140 -37.66 21.82 -16.79
CA PRO A 140 -38.68 22.69 -16.20
C PRO A 140 -38.55 24.12 -16.76
N PRO A 141 -39.64 24.92 -16.75
CA PRO A 141 -39.63 26.28 -17.30
C PRO A 141 -38.54 27.18 -16.70
N GLU A 142 -38.14 26.92 -15.46
CA GLU A 142 -37.09 27.60 -14.70
C GLU A 142 -35.66 27.06 -14.92
N GLY A 143 -35.48 26.03 -15.75
CA GLY A 143 -34.20 25.35 -15.97
C GLY A 143 -33.87 24.30 -14.91
N ARG A 144 -33.02 23.32 -15.28
CA ARG A 144 -32.68 22.17 -14.43
C ARG A 144 -31.79 22.53 -13.24
N SER A 145 -31.03 23.62 -13.35
CA SER A 145 -29.96 23.97 -12.41
C SER A 145 -30.39 25.11 -11.49
N ARG A 146 -30.18 24.98 -10.18
CA ARG A 146 -30.43 26.05 -9.21
C ARG A 146 -29.35 26.11 -8.13
N ILE A 147 -29.16 27.29 -7.55
CA ILE A 147 -28.31 27.48 -6.37
C ILE A 147 -29.23 27.68 -5.17
N VAL A 148 -29.02 26.90 -4.12
CA VAL A 148 -29.72 27.04 -2.84
C VAL A 148 -28.80 27.65 -1.79
N VAL A 149 -29.36 28.47 -0.91
CA VAL A 149 -28.69 29.02 0.26
C VAL A 149 -29.31 28.36 1.49
N CYS A 150 -28.49 27.68 2.26
CA CYS A 150 -28.87 26.99 3.48
C CYS A 150 -28.28 27.71 4.69
N ASP A 151 -29.05 27.81 5.76
CA ASP A 151 -28.61 28.31 7.07
C ASP A 151 -28.37 27.11 8.00
N THR A 152 -27.12 26.91 8.38
CA THR A 152 -26.72 25.81 9.26
C THR A 152 -27.09 26.06 10.72
N ASN A 153 -27.52 27.26 11.07
CA ASN A 153 -27.93 27.67 12.41
C ASN A 153 -29.46 27.72 12.57
N SER A 154 -30.22 27.95 11.50
CA SER A 154 -31.71 28.00 11.51
C SER A 154 -32.43 26.68 11.18
N GLU A 155 -33.46 26.32 11.95
CA GLU A 155 -34.32 25.13 11.70
C GLU A 155 -34.97 25.11 10.32
N ILE A 156 -35.11 26.28 9.68
CA ILE A 156 -35.71 26.43 8.34
C ILE A 156 -34.88 25.69 7.27
N GLY A 157 -33.58 25.48 7.50
CA GLY A 157 -32.69 24.76 6.57
C GLY A 157 -32.36 25.60 5.34
N VAL A 158 -33.29 25.73 4.40
CA VAL A 158 -33.12 26.50 3.15
C VAL A 158 -33.73 27.90 3.32
N ILE A 159 -32.89 28.94 3.22
CA ILE A 159 -33.33 30.34 3.38
C ILE A 159 -33.62 31.04 2.04
N GLY A 160 -33.16 30.46 0.93
CA GLY A 160 -33.47 30.97 -0.41
C GLY A 160 -32.89 30.11 -1.52
N SER A 161 -33.35 30.35 -2.75
CA SER A 161 -32.82 29.72 -3.94
C SER A 161 -32.84 30.67 -5.13
N VAL A 162 -31.88 30.53 -6.03
CA VAL A 162 -31.84 31.22 -7.33
C VAL A 162 -31.79 30.19 -8.45
N HIS A 163 -32.53 30.45 -9.52
CA HIS A 163 -32.65 29.57 -10.67
C HIS A 163 -31.90 30.12 -11.87
N LEU A 164 -31.81 29.31 -12.92
CA LEU A 164 -31.18 29.69 -14.17
C LEU A 164 -31.84 30.95 -14.78
N PRO A 165 -31.08 32.03 -15.04
CA PRO A 165 -31.58 33.22 -15.74
C PRO A 165 -32.18 32.91 -17.11
N ASN A 166 -33.20 33.67 -17.52
CA ASN A 166 -33.94 33.40 -18.77
C ASN A 166 -33.04 33.43 -20.01
N HIS A 167 -32.04 34.31 -20.03
CA HIS A 167 -31.11 34.43 -21.15
C HIS A 167 -30.15 33.24 -21.26
N LEU A 168 -30.02 32.41 -20.22
CA LEU A 168 -29.20 31.21 -20.19
C LEU A 168 -30.01 29.93 -20.44
N GLN A 169 -31.34 29.99 -20.46
CA GLN A 169 -32.17 28.83 -20.79
C GLN A 169 -31.88 28.24 -22.18
N PRO A 170 -31.59 29.03 -23.24
CA PRO A 170 -31.16 28.46 -24.52
C PRO A 170 -29.88 27.64 -24.43
N ARG A 171 -28.96 27.97 -23.51
CA ARG A 171 -27.75 27.17 -23.27
C ARG A 171 -28.08 25.82 -22.65
N GLU A 172 -28.98 25.80 -21.66
CA GLU A 172 -29.46 24.56 -21.03
C GLU A 172 -30.20 23.65 -22.05
N ALA A 173 -30.95 24.25 -22.98
CA ALA A 173 -31.66 23.52 -24.03
C ALA A 173 -30.74 22.90 -25.10
N LYS A 174 -29.58 23.51 -25.38
CA LYS A 174 -28.60 23.04 -26.37
C LYS A 174 -27.69 21.92 -25.87
N ARG A 175 -27.81 21.56 -24.60
CA ARG A 175 -26.88 20.66 -23.93
C ARG A 175 -27.04 19.23 -24.42
N GLU A 176 -26.02 18.69 -25.09
CA GLU A 176 -26.00 17.32 -25.61
C GLU A 176 -25.50 16.27 -24.58
N ILE A 177 -24.78 16.68 -23.52
CA ILE A 177 -24.27 15.75 -22.49
C ILE A 177 -25.21 15.66 -21.29
N THR A 178 -25.49 14.43 -20.86
CA THR A 178 -26.30 14.02 -19.70
C THR A 178 -25.70 14.31 -18.31
N GLY A 179 -24.60 15.09 -18.18
CA GLY A 179 -23.95 15.41 -16.90
C GLY A 179 -23.53 16.88 -16.81
N GLY A 180 -23.85 17.58 -15.70
CA GLY A 180 -23.44 18.98 -15.44
C GLY A 180 -24.40 20.17 -15.74
N GLY A 181 -25.00 20.80 -14.73
CA GLY A 181 -25.93 21.93 -14.90
C GLY A 181 -25.33 23.26 -15.40
N VAL A 182 -26.12 24.08 -16.12
CA VAL A 182 -25.64 25.39 -16.64
C VAL A 182 -25.35 26.39 -15.52
N LEU A 183 -25.97 26.26 -14.35
CA LEU A 183 -25.77 27.20 -13.25
C LEU A 183 -24.94 26.57 -12.12
N ARG A 184 -23.77 27.15 -11.82
CA ARG A 184 -22.90 26.69 -10.72
C ARG A 184 -22.64 27.79 -9.71
N CYS A 185 -22.76 27.52 -8.41
CA CYS A 185 -22.33 28.45 -7.38
C CYS A 185 -20.81 28.49 -7.32
N VAL A 186 -20.24 29.69 -7.23
CA VAL A 186 -18.78 29.84 -7.17
C VAL A 186 -18.32 30.60 -5.94
N TYR A 187 -19.10 31.53 -5.38
CA TYR A 187 -18.64 32.32 -4.24
C TYR A 187 -19.79 32.87 -3.40
N TYR A 188 -19.58 32.93 -2.08
CA TYR A 188 -20.50 33.55 -1.12
C TYR A 188 -19.88 34.81 -0.51
N ALA A 189 -20.42 35.96 -0.89
CA ALA A 189 -19.84 37.26 -0.55
C ALA A 189 -20.00 37.59 0.94
N PRO A 190 -19.13 38.45 1.51
CA PRO A 190 -19.18 38.80 2.93
C PRO A 190 -20.49 39.45 3.38
N ASN A 191 -21.18 40.14 2.46
CA ASN A 191 -22.48 40.76 2.68
C ASN A 191 -23.67 39.78 2.49
N GLY A 192 -23.38 38.53 2.13
CA GLY A 192 -24.37 37.50 1.88
C GLY A 192 -24.86 37.42 0.43
N ASP A 193 -24.28 38.17 -0.50
CA ASP A 193 -24.60 38.04 -1.92
C ASP A 193 -24.14 36.68 -2.45
N VAL A 194 -24.94 36.12 -3.34
CA VAL A 194 -24.66 34.83 -4.00
C VAL A 194 -24.05 35.12 -5.36
N ILE A 195 -22.92 34.47 -5.65
CA ILE A 195 -22.28 34.53 -6.96
C ILE A 195 -22.26 33.14 -7.57
N GLY A 196 -22.78 33.06 -8.79
CA GLY A 196 -22.78 31.85 -9.61
C GLY A 196 -22.22 32.11 -10.99
N THR A 197 -22.13 31.06 -11.80
CA THR A 197 -21.65 31.15 -13.18
C THR A 197 -22.47 30.31 -14.13
N SER A 198 -22.46 30.67 -15.41
CA SER A 198 -23.02 29.89 -16.51
C SER A 198 -22.05 28.76 -16.96
N ALA A 199 -21.87 27.71 -16.14
CA ALA A 199 -20.94 26.63 -16.42
C ALA A 199 -21.41 25.67 -17.55
N GLU A 200 -20.47 24.89 -18.11
CA GLU A 200 -20.69 23.60 -18.80
C GLU A 200 -21.51 23.57 -20.11
N ALA A 201 -21.92 24.71 -20.66
CA ALA A 201 -22.36 24.80 -22.06
C ALA A 201 -21.14 25.08 -22.93
N TYR A 202 -20.86 24.22 -23.91
CA TYR A 202 -19.72 24.28 -24.83
C TYR A 202 -19.56 25.64 -25.55
N GLU A 203 -18.96 26.60 -24.88
CA GLU A 203 -18.78 27.95 -25.36
C GLU A 203 -17.44 28.52 -24.89
N ASP A 204 -16.96 29.48 -25.66
CA ASP A 204 -15.75 30.28 -25.39
C ASP A 204 -16.02 31.39 -24.35
N THR A 205 -17.17 31.38 -23.67
CA THR A 205 -17.56 32.40 -22.69
C THR A 205 -18.15 31.78 -21.43
N LEU A 206 -17.91 32.46 -20.30
CA LEU A 206 -18.46 32.13 -18.99
C LEU A 206 -19.03 33.40 -18.34
N ASP A 207 -20.34 33.44 -18.10
CA ASP A 207 -20.95 34.53 -17.36
C ASP A 207 -20.81 34.28 -15.85
N VAL A 208 -20.38 35.31 -15.12
CA VAL A 208 -20.36 35.36 -13.66
C VAL A 208 -21.48 36.29 -13.22
N LEU A 209 -22.38 35.77 -12.39
CA LEU A 209 -23.70 36.32 -12.10
C LEU A 209 -23.80 36.61 -10.60
N ARG A 210 -24.36 37.76 -10.22
CA ARG A 210 -24.58 38.13 -8.81
C ARG A 210 -26.06 38.27 -8.49
N TRP A 211 -26.43 37.78 -7.31
CA TRP A 211 -27.71 38.02 -6.67
C TRP A 211 -27.50 38.65 -5.29
N ARG A 212 -28.23 39.72 -4.98
CA ARG A 212 -28.12 40.36 -3.67
C ARG A 212 -28.77 39.52 -2.59
N ALA A 213 -28.15 39.52 -1.41
CA ALA A 213 -28.65 38.80 -0.24
C ALA A 213 -30.11 39.17 0.11
N GLY A 214 -30.46 40.46 -0.04
CA GLY A 214 -31.79 40.99 0.29
C GLY A 214 -32.89 40.60 -0.70
N ASP A 215 -32.54 40.08 -1.88
CA ASP A 215 -33.49 39.74 -2.94
C ASP A 215 -33.90 38.26 -2.90
N LEU A 216 -33.22 37.42 -2.10
CA LEU A 216 -33.63 36.03 -1.82
C LEU A 216 -34.84 36.05 -0.86
N PRO A 217 -35.95 35.31 -1.09
CA PRO A 217 -36.08 34.08 -1.92
C PRO A 217 -36.88 34.23 -3.23
N THR A 218 -37.34 35.43 -3.59
CA THR A 218 -38.26 35.65 -4.72
C THR A 218 -37.52 35.92 -6.02
N PHE A 219 -37.23 34.87 -6.79
CA PHE A 219 -36.80 34.87 -8.20
C PHE A 219 -36.26 36.20 -8.79
N PRO A 220 -35.11 36.72 -8.34
CA PRO A 220 -34.51 37.88 -8.97
C PRO A 220 -33.62 37.37 -10.10
N GLN A 221 -33.75 37.94 -11.29
CA GLN A 221 -32.65 37.88 -12.26
C GLN A 221 -31.38 38.42 -11.58
N PRO A 222 -30.18 37.97 -11.99
CA PRO A 222 -28.95 38.51 -11.45
C PRO A 222 -28.94 40.03 -11.60
N ASP A 223 -28.56 40.75 -10.55
CA ASP A 223 -28.57 42.22 -10.55
C ASP A 223 -27.34 42.79 -11.26
N ALA A 224 -26.31 41.97 -11.43
CA ALA A 224 -25.11 42.28 -12.18
C ALA A 224 -24.47 41.01 -12.77
N THR A 225 -23.82 41.16 -13.91
CA THR A 225 -23.15 40.09 -14.66
C THR A 225 -21.83 40.59 -15.23
N VAL A 226 -20.82 39.72 -15.25
CA VAL A 226 -19.59 39.92 -16.05
C VAL A 226 -19.32 38.68 -16.89
N THR A 227 -19.04 38.88 -18.18
CA THR A 227 -18.71 37.78 -19.10
C THR A 227 -17.20 37.65 -19.22
N LEU A 228 -16.69 36.47 -18.89
CA LEU A 228 -15.30 36.08 -19.11
C LEU A 228 -15.20 35.40 -20.48
N ARG A 229 -14.16 35.72 -21.24
CA ARG A 229 -13.90 35.10 -22.55
C ARG A 229 -12.69 34.20 -22.47
N ALA A 230 -12.69 33.13 -23.25
CA ALA A 230 -11.53 32.29 -23.48
C ALA A 230 -10.37 33.14 -24.00
N THR A 231 -9.14 32.80 -23.58
CA THR A 231 -7.94 33.58 -23.94
C THR A 231 -7.20 33.03 -25.16
N PHE A 232 -7.61 31.86 -25.66
CA PHE A 232 -7.06 31.27 -26.88
C PHE A 232 -8.18 30.90 -27.86
N GLU A 233 -7.84 30.91 -29.15
CA GLU A 233 -8.75 30.53 -30.22
C GLU A 233 -9.04 29.03 -30.20
N GLY A 234 -10.29 28.64 -30.44
CA GLY A 234 -10.71 27.25 -30.48
C GLY A 234 -11.03 26.63 -29.12
N CYS A 235 -11.04 27.43 -28.05
CA CYS A 235 -11.65 27.02 -26.79
C CYS A 235 -13.14 26.76 -27.00
N ASP A 236 -13.60 25.59 -26.62
CA ASP A 236 -15.01 25.20 -26.71
C ASP A 236 -15.60 24.82 -25.36
N ARG A 237 -14.80 24.87 -24.28
CA ARG A 237 -15.27 24.65 -22.92
C ARG A 237 -14.61 25.62 -21.97
N THR A 238 -15.45 26.41 -21.29
CA THR A 238 -15.04 27.27 -20.20
C THR A 238 -15.88 26.95 -18.96
N TYR A 239 -15.25 26.64 -17.83
CA TYR A 239 -15.99 26.33 -16.59
C TYR A 239 -15.19 26.72 -15.33
N PRO A 240 -15.87 27.12 -14.24
CA PRO A 240 -15.20 27.45 -13.00
C PRO A 240 -14.70 26.19 -12.30
N PHE A 241 -13.59 26.31 -11.57
CA PHE A 241 -13.06 25.24 -10.75
C PHE A 241 -13.25 25.57 -9.27
N CYS A 242 -12.42 26.45 -8.72
CA CYS A 242 -12.45 26.88 -7.32
C CYS A 242 -12.44 28.41 -7.19
N SER A 243 -12.72 28.90 -5.98
CA SER A 243 -12.71 30.34 -5.68
C SER A 243 -12.25 30.61 -4.25
N THR A 244 -11.79 31.82 -3.99
CA THR A 244 -11.47 32.27 -2.62
C THR A 244 -11.61 33.77 -2.47
N THR A 245 -11.70 34.27 -1.23
CA THR A 245 -11.75 35.71 -0.96
C THR A 245 -10.39 36.34 -1.25
N LEU A 246 -10.34 37.40 -2.06
CA LEU A 246 -9.12 38.20 -2.26
C LEU A 246 -9.08 39.36 -1.26
N ASP A 247 -10.14 40.13 -1.17
CA ASP A 247 -10.22 41.26 -0.23
C ASP A 247 -11.68 41.54 0.17
N ALA A 248 -11.93 42.69 0.79
CA ALA A 248 -13.27 43.09 1.24
C ALA A 248 -14.30 43.22 0.10
N SER A 249 -13.85 43.42 -1.14
CA SER A 249 -14.63 43.76 -2.33
C SER A 249 -14.37 42.84 -3.53
N SER A 250 -13.39 41.94 -3.43
CA SER A 250 -13.01 41.03 -4.51
C SER A 250 -12.83 39.59 -4.07
N PHE A 251 -12.99 38.70 -5.05
CA PHE A 251 -12.70 37.28 -4.93
C PHE A 251 -11.87 36.82 -6.14
N LEU A 252 -11.18 35.70 -5.97
CA LEU A 252 -10.49 34.99 -7.04
C LEU A 252 -11.39 33.89 -7.56
N LEU A 253 -11.45 33.75 -8.88
CA LEU A 253 -12.12 32.65 -9.56
C LEU A 253 -11.13 31.95 -10.50
N ALA A 254 -10.86 30.67 -10.25
CA ALA A 254 -10.08 29.84 -11.15
C ALA A 254 -11.00 29.26 -12.24
N VAL A 255 -10.68 29.51 -13.50
CA VAL A 255 -11.50 29.11 -14.66
C VAL A 255 -10.69 28.24 -15.59
N SER A 256 -11.20 27.03 -15.85
CA SER A 256 -10.66 26.11 -16.85
C SER A 256 -11.11 26.53 -18.25
N GLN A 257 -10.19 26.46 -19.20
CA GLN A 257 -10.42 26.69 -20.62
C GLN A 257 -9.83 25.50 -21.39
N GLU A 258 -10.65 24.83 -22.19
CA GLU A 258 -10.29 23.59 -22.92
C GLU A 258 -10.66 23.64 -24.40
N VAL A 259 -9.94 22.84 -25.21
CA VAL A 259 -10.31 22.49 -26.59
C VAL A 259 -10.84 21.05 -26.60
N ALA A 260 -12.10 20.82 -26.96
CA ALA A 260 -12.66 19.49 -27.18
C ALA A 260 -12.30 19.01 -28.60
N GLY A 261 -11.41 18.02 -28.63
CA GLY A 261 -10.99 17.33 -29.84
C GLY A 261 -10.13 16.11 -29.48
N LEU A 262 -10.23 15.05 -30.29
CA LEU A 262 -9.58 13.74 -30.17
C LEU A 262 -8.03 13.77 -30.26
N ILE A 263 -7.36 14.66 -29.54
CA ILE A 263 -5.90 14.67 -29.47
C ILE A 263 -5.51 14.14 -28.07
N PRO A 264 -4.89 12.95 -27.97
CA PRO A 264 -4.66 12.26 -26.69
C PRO A 264 -3.61 12.89 -25.76
N ASP A 265 -3.08 14.07 -26.08
CA ASP A 265 -1.92 14.63 -25.38
C ASP A 265 -2.38 15.77 -24.46
N GLY A 266 -2.19 15.64 -23.15
CA GLY A 266 -2.68 16.53 -22.05
C GLY A 266 -2.39 18.04 -22.09
N TYR A 267 -1.96 18.60 -23.23
CA TYR A 267 -1.68 20.02 -23.45
C TYR A 267 -2.93 20.89 -23.74
N HIS A 268 -4.14 20.35 -23.66
CA HIS A 268 -5.36 21.04 -24.12
C HIS A 268 -6.12 21.80 -23.03
N ARG A 269 -5.56 21.90 -21.82
CA ARG A 269 -6.21 22.54 -20.67
C ARG A 269 -5.32 23.58 -20.04
N GLN A 270 -5.91 24.75 -19.81
CA GLN A 270 -5.28 25.80 -19.03
C GLN A 270 -6.27 26.43 -18.06
N MET A 271 -5.74 26.93 -16.96
CA MET A 271 -6.46 27.60 -15.89
C MET A 271 -6.06 29.06 -15.83
N ILE A 272 -7.04 29.93 -15.67
CA ILE A 272 -6.83 31.36 -15.49
C ILE A 272 -7.48 31.78 -14.18
N LEU A 273 -6.73 32.50 -13.35
CA LEU A 273 -7.26 33.14 -12.16
C LEU A 273 -7.75 34.54 -12.51
N TYR A 274 -9.02 34.80 -12.25
CA TYR A 274 -9.62 36.12 -12.39
C TYR A 274 -9.84 36.72 -11.00
N ALA A 275 -9.31 37.92 -10.77
CA ALA A 275 -9.74 38.74 -9.64
C ALA A 275 -10.97 39.55 -10.07
N ILE A 276 -12.10 39.29 -9.44
CA ILE A 276 -13.37 39.94 -9.77
C ILE A 276 -13.80 40.78 -8.58
N ASP A 277 -14.06 42.06 -8.83
CA ASP A 277 -14.76 42.92 -7.89
C ASP A 277 -16.23 42.51 -7.84
N TRP A 278 -16.66 41.91 -6.72
CA TRP A 278 -18.03 41.43 -6.59
C TRP A 278 -19.03 42.57 -6.36
N THR A 279 -18.58 43.78 -6.04
CA THR A 279 -19.45 44.95 -5.85
C THR A 279 -19.80 45.62 -7.18
N THR A 280 -18.86 45.69 -8.11
CA THR A 280 -19.06 46.25 -9.46
C THR A 280 -19.29 45.19 -10.53
N MET A 281 -19.02 43.92 -10.23
CA MET A 281 -18.93 42.83 -11.20
C MET A 281 -18.00 43.19 -12.36
N SER A 282 -16.76 43.55 -12.04
CA SER A 282 -15.72 43.85 -13.03
C SER A 282 -14.44 43.06 -12.75
N VAL A 283 -13.80 42.57 -13.81
CA VAL A 283 -12.48 41.94 -13.71
C VAL A 283 -11.44 43.01 -13.39
N ARG A 284 -10.72 42.84 -12.28
CA ARG A 284 -9.58 43.69 -11.90
C ARG A 284 -8.32 43.29 -12.66
N TRP A 285 -8.07 41.99 -12.73
CA TRP A 285 -6.99 41.39 -13.50
C TRP A 285 -7.30 39.92 -13.80
N ALA A 286 -6.60 39.37 -14.78
CA ALA A 286 -6.56 37.95 -15.10
C ALA A 286 -5.09 37.51 -15.11
N SER A 287 -4.78 36.36 -14.53
CA SER A 287 -3.42 35.81 -14.55
C SER A 287 -3.01 35.35 -15.94
N ASP A 288 -1.70 35.18 -16.15
CA ASP A 288 -1.24 34.33 -17.24
C ASP A 288 -1.79 32.90 -17.07
N PRO A 289 -1.99 32.15 -18.16
CA PRO A 289 -2.46 30.78 -18.08
C PRO A 289 -1.53 29.86 -17.29
N LEU A 290 -2.12 29.06 -16.40
CA LEU A 290 -1.48 27.94 -15.71
C LEU A 290 -1.89 26.66 -16.45
N LEU A 291 -0.92 25.90 -16.97
CA LEU A 291 -1.20 24.66 -17.69
C LEU A 291 -1.72 23.59 -16.71
N GLY A 292 -2.78 22.87 -17.09
CA GLY A 292 -3.41 21.84 -16.25
C GLY A 292 -4.63 22.33 -15.46
N PHE A 293 -4.90 21.69 -14.32
CA PHE A 293 -5.94 22.01 -13.35
C PHE A 293 -5.38 22.80 -12.17
N VAL A 294 -6.18 23.69 -11.61
CA VAL A 294 -5.93 24.32 -10.30
C VAL A 294 -7.00 23.81 -9.38
N TYR A 295 -6.62 22.97 -8.42
CA TYR A 295 -7.55 22.40 -7.46
C TYR A 295 -7.90 23.40 -6.37
N ASP A 296 -6.90 24.15 -5.91
CA ASP A 296 -7.04 25.04 -4.76
C ASP A 296 -6.39 26.40 -5.01
N VAL A 297 -7.00 27.44 -4.46
CA VAL A 297 -6.49 28.80 -4.46
C VAL A 297 -6.63 29.41 -3.07
N TRP A 298 -5.54 30.00 -2.59
CA TRP A 298 -5.50 30.72 -1.31
C TRP A 298 -4.99 32.14 -1.51
N HIS A 299 -5.59 33.09 -0.79
CA HIS A 299 -5.00 34.42 -0.62
C HIS A 299 -4.41 34.54 0.79
N VAL A 300 -3.11 34.84 0.85
CA VAL A 300 -2.36 34.97 2.11
C VAL A 300 -2.03 36.43 2.33
N ALA A 301 -3.00 37.16 2.89
CA ALA A 301 -2.92 38.62 3.04
C ALA A 301 -1.68 39.08 3.84
N SER A 302 -1.26 38.30 4.85
CA SER A 302 -0.06 38.60 5.67
C SER A 302 1.25 38.61 4.86
N HIS A 303 1.28 37.88 3.75
CA HIS A 303 2.44 37.74 2.88
C HIS A 303 2.27 38.49 1.55
N GLY A 304 1.08 39.06 1.29
CA GLY A 304 0.78 39.76 0.04
C GLY A 304 0.96 38.86 -1.18
N ILE A 305 0.47 37.62 -1.12
CA ILE A 305 0.55 36.63 -2.20
C ILE A 305 -0.74 35.83 -2.37
N VAL A 306 -0.94 35.34 -3.60
CA VAL A 306 -1.91 34.31 -3.94
C VAL A 306 -1.15 33.02 -4.21
N VAL A 307 -1.64 31.90 -3.67
CA VAL A 307 -1.11 30.56 -3.91
C VAL A 307 -2.14 29.79 -4.72
N ALA A 308 -1.74 29.18 -5.82
CA ALA A 308 -2.57 28.27 -6.62
C ALA A 308 -1.86 26.91 -6.72
N ALA A 309 -2.54 25.83 -6.32
CA ALA A 309 -1.99 24.48 -6.38
C ALA A 309 -2.83 23.60 -7.31
N GLY A 310 -2.14 22.74 -8.07
CA GLY A 310 -2.74 22.09 -9.22
C GLY A 310 -1.94 20.92 -9.76
N GLU A 311 -2.43 20.38 -10.87
CA GLU A 311 -1.84 19.24 -11.59
C GLU A 311 -1.90 19.52 -13.09
N ARG A 312 -0.85 19.18 -13.82
CA ARG A 312 -0.80 19.26 -15.28
C ARG A 312 -0.60 17.88 -15.88
N GLU A 313 -1.42 17.54 -16.87
CA GLU A 313 -1.28 16.29 -17.63
C GLU A 313 -0.20 16.46 -18.70
N MET A 314 0.73 15.51 -18.78
CA MET A 314 1.85 15.51 -19.71
C MET A 314 2.00 14.12 -20.32
N GLY A 315 1.39 13.89 -21.49
CA GLY A 315 1.63 12.66 -22.27
C GLY A 315 1.34 11.33 -21.55
N GLY A 316 0.32 11.29 -20.68
CA GLY A 316 -0.11 10.08 -19.96
C GLY A 316 0.35 9.99 -18.50
N TRP A 317 1.09 10.98 -17.99
CA TRP A 317 1.35 11.16 -16.56
C TRP A 317 0.94 12.55 -16.08
N SER A 318 0.92 12.73 -14.76
CA SER A 318 0.46 13.94 -14.10
C SER A 318 1.57 14.57 -13.28
N GLN A 319 1.78 15.87 -13.43
CA GLN A 319 2.76 16.63 -12.65
C GLN A 319 2.07 17.66 -11.77
N PHE A 320 2.39 17.67 -10.49
CA PHE A 320 1.84 18.67 -9.58
C PHE A 320 2.61 19.97 -9.66
N TYR A 321 1.92 21.08 -9.42
CA TYR A 321 2.57 22.38 -9.36
C TYR A 321 1.95 23.27 -8.29
N ILE A 322 2.76 24.22 -7.81
CA ILE A 322 2.32 25.31 -6.94
C ILE A 322 2.81 26.62 -7.56
N ALA A 323 1.89 27.53 -7.83
CA ALA A 323 2.14 28.86 -8.35
C ALA A 323 1.93 29.92 -7.27
N ILE A 324 2.81 30.92 -7.24
CA ILE A 324 2.67 32.13 -6.42
C ILE A 324 2.41 33.31 -7.34
N LEU A 325 1.34 34.06 -7.08
CA LEU A 325 0.94 35.22 -7.86
C LEU A 325 0.86 36.47 -6.99
N ASP A 326 1.07 37.63 -7.62
CA ASP A 326 0.82 38.93 -7.03
C ASP A 326 -0.70 39.17 -6.89
N PRO A 327 -1.21 39.52 -5.69
CA PRO A 327 -2.65 39.70 -5.47
C PRO A 327 -3.22 40.95 -6.16
N SER A 328 -2.38 41.93 -6.51
CA SER A 328 -2.78 43.19 -7.11
C SER A 328 -2.76 43.19 -8.63
N THR A 329 -1.88 42.40 -9.25
CA THR A 329 -1.73 42.33 -10.71
C THR A 329 -2.07 40.97 -11.31
N GLY A 330 -2.09 39.90 -10.52
CA GLY A 330 -2.18 38.52 -11.03
C GLY A 330 -0.90 38.02 -11.68
N GLU A 331 0.20 38.79 -11.62
CA GLU A 331 1.48 38.40 -12.21
C GLU A 331 2.08 37.22 -11.45
N ARG A 332 2.52 36.20 -12.19
CA ARG A 332 3.11 35.00 -11.60
C ARG A 332 4.54 35.29 -11.12
N ARG A 333 4.74 35.25 -9.80
CA ARG A 333 6.04 35.42 -9.14
C ARG A 333 6.86 34.12 -9.14
N LEU A 334 6.20 32.98 -8.97
CA LEU A 334 6.83 31.66 -8.92
C LEU A 334 5.90 30.61 -9.54
N LEU A 335 6.49 29.60 -10.19
CA LEU A 335 5.82 28.36 -10.56
C LEU A 335 6.79 27.22 -10.26
N GLU A 336 6.51 26.47 -9.20
CA GLU A 336 7.30 25.29 -8.87
C GLU A 336 6.53 24.06 -9.35
N VAL A 337 7.15 23.30 -10.24
CA VAL A 337 6.63 21.99 -10.67
C VAL A 337 7.30 20.95 -9.81
N ILE A 338 6.48 20.15 -9.14
CA ILE A 338 6.92 18.99 -8.39
C ILE A 338 7.00 17.85 -9.39
N ASP A 339 8.16 17.72 -10.04
CA ASP A 339 8.41 16.61 -10.95
C ASP A 339 8.30 15.29 -10.18
N GLU A 340 7.72 14.29 -10.84
CA GLU A 340 7.94 12.91 -10.43
C GLU A 340 9.44 12.71 -10.39
N THR A 341 10.01 12.64 -9.18
CA THR A 341 11.36 12.09 -9.05
C THR A 341 11.36 10.72 -9.76
N PRO A 342 12.50 10.27 -10.32
CA PRO A 342 12.63 8.93 -10.91
C PRO A 342 12.23 7.76 -9.96
N GLN A 343 11.78 8.05 -8.73
CA GLN A 343 11.49 7.17 -7.62
C GLN A 343 9.98 6.91 -7.39
N GLU A 344 9.08 7.14 -8.37
CA GLU A 344 7.63 6.81 -8.28
C GLU A 344 6.84 7.56 -7.14
N ASN A 345 7.42 8.58 -6.53
CA ASN A 345 6.80 9.33 -5.41
C ASN A 345 5.95 10.51 -5.92
N THR A 346 4.70 10.24 -6.28
CA THR A 346 3.75 11.28 -6.69
C THR A 346 3.15 11.99 -5.47
N PRO A 347 3.06 13.33 -5.46
CA PRO A 347 2.20 14.04 -4.52
C PRO A 347 0.77 13.47 -4.52
N LYS A 348 0.19 13.29 -3.34
CA LYS A 348 -1.18 12.83 -3.13
C LYS A 348 -2.05 13.86 -2.46
N LEU A 349 -1.48 14.64 -1.54
CA LEU A 349 -2.18 15.73 -0.87
C LEU A 349 -1.24 16.94 -0.83
N TRP A 350 -1.83 18.12 -0.89
CA TRP A 350 -1.14 19.37 -0.62
C TRP A 350 -2.08 20.29 0.15
N GLY A 351 -1.51 21.31 0.79
CA GLY A 351 -2.28 22.29 1.52
C GLY A 351 -1.40 23.43 2.00
N LEU A 352 -2.07 24.45 2.52
CA LEU A 352 -1.45 25.55 3.22
C LEU A 352 -1.90 25.50 4.68
N SER A 353 -0.97 25.58 5.63
CA SER A 353 -1.33 25.61 7.05
C SER A 353 -2.15 26.86 7.37
N GLU A 354 -3.08 26.77 8.33
CA GLU A 354 -3.93 27.92 8.71
C GLU A 354 -3.21 28.99 9.57
N ASP A 355 -1.94 28.78 9.95
CA ASP A 355 -1.16 29.82 10.63
C ASP A 355 -1.07 31.07 9.75
N ARG A 356 -1.82 32.11 10.14
CA ARG A 356 -1.89 33.36 9.36
C ARG A 356 -0.60 34.16 9.44
N GLU A 357 0.19 33.98 10.50
CA GLU A 357 1.45 34.70 10.70
C GLU A 357 2.60 34.00 10.00
N ASN A 358 2.68 32.67 10.09
CA ASN A 358 3.74 31.86 9.48
C ASN A 358 3.18 30.64 8.75
N PRO A 359 2.42 30.83 7.65
CA PRO A 359 1.84 29.72 6.91
C PRO A 359 2.96 28.86 6.30
N GLU A 360 2.73 27.56 6.24
CA GLU A 360 3.61 26.56 5.65
C GLU A 360 2.90 25.88 4.47
N VAL A 361 3.66 25.62 3.41
CA VAL A 361 3.24 24.75 2.30
C VAL A 361 3.52 23.32 2.71
N VAL A 362 2.49 22.48 2.64
CA VAL A 362 2.56 21.05 2.98
C VAL A 362 2.29 20.24 1.73
N VAL A 363 3.12 19.23 1.45
CA VAL A 363 2.92 18.24 0.38
C VAL A 363 3.15 16.85 0.95
N VAL A 364 2.20 15.93 0.72
CA VAL A 364 2.27 14.53 1.11
C VAL A 364 2.41 13.68 -0.14
N PHE A 365 3.39 12.79 -0.18
CA PHE A 365 3.68 11.91 -1.31
C PHE A 365 3.09 10.51 -1.13
N THR A 366 3.02 9.72 -2.22
CA THR A 366 2.53 8.33 -2.23
C THR A 366 3.26 7.40 -1.28
N ASP A 367 4.55 7.62 -1.02
CA ASP A 367 5.32 6.85 -0.04
C ASP A 367 5.03 7.26 1.42
N GLY A 368 4.10 8.20 1.62
CA GLY A 368 3.75 8.76 2.92
C GLY A 368 4.76 9.78 3.45
N SER A 369 5.78 10.13 2.66
CA SER A 369 6.67 11.23 3.00
C SER A 369 5.91 12.56 2.95
N ILE A 370 6.32 13.49 3.82
CA ILE A 370 5.72 14.81 3.94
C ILE A 370 6.84 15.85 3.77
N CYS A 371 6.63 16.79 2.87
CA CYS A 371 7.42 18.00 2.72
C CYS A 371 6.66 19.17 3.33
N VAL A 372 7.30 19.91 4.24
CA VAL A 372 6.75 21.11 4.88
C VAL A 372 7.77 22.23 4.71
N VAL A 373 7.35 23.35 4.16
CA VAL A 373 8.21 24.51 3.90
C VAL A 373 7.49 25.79 4.32
N PRO A 374 8.11 26.68 5.11
CA PRO A 374 7.53 28.00 5.39
C PRO A 374 7.20 28.73 4.08
N LEU A 375 5.98 29.28 3.97
CA LEU A 375 5.49 29.88 2.74
C LEU A 375 6.36 31.05 2.29
N ALA A 376 6.92 31.83 3.22
CA ALA A 376 7.85 32.91 2.90
C ALA A 376 9.13 32.39 2.21
N ASP A 377 9.65 31.25 2.68
CA ASP A 377 10.82 30.60 2.09
C ASP A 377 10.48 29.96 0.74
N PHE A 378 9.33 29.27 0.67
CA PHE A 378 8.82 28.70 -0.57
C PHE A 378 8.60 29.76 -1.66
N ALA A 379 7.96 30.88 -1.31
CA ALA A 379 7.71 31.97 -2.26
C ALA A 379 8.98 32.61 -2.81
N LYS A 380 10.10 32.51 -2.09
CA LYS A 380 11.39 33.04 -2.49
C LYS A 380 12.26 32.03 -3.24
N ASN A 381 12.26 30.78 -2.80
CA ASN A 381 13.25 29.78 -3.22
C ASN A 381 12.64 28.52 -3.84
N GLY A 382 11.31 28.35 -3.84
CA GLY A 382 10.65 27.11 -4.21
C GLY A 382 10.82 26.00 -3.18
N PHE A 383 10.64 24.74 -3.60
CA PHE A 383 10.97 23.61 -2.73
C PHE A 383 12.49 23.48 -2.57
N PRO A 384 12.99 23.07 -1.39
CA PRO A 384 14.41 22.80 -1.22
C PRO A 384 14.85 21.71 -2.18
N ARG A 385 15.93 21.96 -2.93
CA ARG A 385 16.58 20.96 -3.79
C ARG A 385 17.66 20.27 -2.96
N ASP A 386 17.63 18.93 -2.89
CA ASP A 386 18.50 18.01 -2.12
C ASP A 386 19.57 18.64 -1.20
N GLY A 387 19.38 18.50 0.12
CA GLY A 387 20.43 18.71 1.13
C GLY A 387 20.18 19.83 2.15
N GLU A 388 19.21 20.72 1.93
CA GLU A 388 18.86 21.77 2.88
C GLU A 388 17.46 21.58 3.48
N HIS A 389 17.43 21.43 4.80
CA HIS A 389 16.28 21.59 5.72
C HIS A 389 14.89 21.14 5.24
N VAL A 390 14.74 19.91 4.75
CA VAL A 390 13.43 19.26 4.65
C VAL A 390 13.24 18.32 5.84
N ARG A 391 12.13 18.49 6.56
CA ARG A 391 11.71 17.53 7.60
C ARG A 391 10.96 16.37 6.94
N THR A 392 11.68 15.56 6.16
CA THR A 392 11.11 14.41 5.45
C THR A 392 11.01 13.21 6.38
N GLU A 393 9.81 12.86 6.83
CA GLU A 393 9.56 11.63 7.58
C GLU A 393 9.02 10.54 6.63
N LYS A 394 9.80 9.49 6.34
CA LYS A 394 9.36 8.34 5.53
C LYS A 394 8.81 7.20 6.39
N PRO A 395 7.56 6.72 6.19
CA PRO A 395 7.17 5.36 6.54
C PRO A 395 7.66 4.39 5.45
N ILE A 396 8.32 3.29 5.82
CA ILE A 396 8.93 2.36 4.86
C ILE A 396 7.95 1.19 4.57
N PRO A 397 7.48 0.99 3.31
CA PRO A 397 6.84 -0.25 2.88
C PRO A 397 7.90 -1.27 2.41
N GLY A 398 7.81 -2.51 2.87
CA GLY A 398 8.74 -3.57 2.48
C GLY A 398 8.32 -4.98 2.89
N THR A 399 8.90 -5.99 2.24
CA THR A 399 8.86 -7.40 2.68
C THR A 399 9.67 -7.57 3.96
N VAL A 400 9.13 -8.31 4.93
CA VAL A 400 9.78 -8.51 6.23
C VAL A 400 10.32 -9.93 6.29
N GLN A 401 11.63 -10.08 6.49
CA GLN A 401 12.23 -11.35 6.83
C GLN A 401 12.94 -11.26 8.18
N VAL A 402 12.80 -12.31 8.98
CA VAL A 402 13.33 -12.38 10.34
C VAL A 402 14.22 -13.60 10.45
N GLU A 403 15.44 -13.42 10.96
CA GLU A 403 16.26 -14.55 11.36
C GLU A 403 16.91 -14.30 12.73
N LYS A 404 17.24 -15.40 13.42
CA LYS A 404 17.52 -15.52 14.86
C LYS A 404 18.23 -14.33 15.53
N ARG A 405 17.68 -14.00 16.71
CA ARG A 405 18.15 -13.05 17.75
C ARG A 405 18.06 -11.59 17.34
N GLU A 406 16.94 -11.00 17.73
CA GLU A 406 16.68 -9.57 17.81
C GLU A 406 16.71 -8.79 16.49
N VAL A 407 17.01 -9.34 15.30
CA VAL A 407 17.12 -8.54 14.08
C VAL A 407 16.01 -8.83 13.06
N VAL A 408 15.46 -7.78 12.43
CA VAL A 408 14.46 -7.81 11.36
C VAL A 408 14.99 -7.08 10.14
N LEU A 409 14.84 -7.67 8.97
CA LEU A 409 15.15 -7.06 7.68
C LEU A 409 13.86 -6.61 7.00
N GLY A 410 13.77 -5.33 6.70
CA GLY A 410 12.72 -4.74 5.86
C GLY A 410 13.28 -4.46 4.47
N CYS A 411 12.91 -5.27 3.48
CA CYS A 411 13.36 -5.14 2.10
C CYS A 411 12.37 -4.27 1.30
N SER A 412 12.84 -3.18 0.70
CA SER A 412 12.10 -2.38 -0.28
C SER A 412 12.66 -2.64 -1.70
N LYS A 413 12.07 -2.00 -2.72
CA LYS A 413 12.65 -1.96 -4.07
C LYS A 413 14.06 -1.33 -4.09
N THR A 414 14.36 -0.45 -3.13
CA THR A 414 15.51 0.46 -3.17
C THR A 414 16.54 0.22 -2.07
N GLY A 415 16.31 -0.76 -1.19
CA GLY A 415 17.23 -1.05 -0.11
C GLY A 415 16.72 -2.07 0.89
N VAL A 416 17.57 -2.44 1.84
CA VAL A 416 17.20 -3.33 2.95
C VAL A 416 17.47 -2.57 4.25
N SER A 417 16.45 -2.37 5.07
CA SER A 417 16.59 -1.76 6.39
C SER A 417 16.75 -2.84 7.45
N ILE A 418 17.70 -2.65 8.35
CA ILE A 418 17.99 -3.55 9.46
C ILE A 418 17.42 -2.92 10.74
N TRP A 419 16.63 -3.70 11.46
CA TRP A 419 16.00 -3.29 12.71
C TRP A 419 16.36 -4.26 13.82
N ARG A 420 16.58 -3.77 15.03
CA ARG A 420 16.73 -4.59 16.24
C ARG A 420 15.46 -4.53 17.07
N ALA A 421 14.84 -5.65 17.43
CA ALA A 421 13.88 -5.73 18.51
C ALA A 421 14.55 -5.25 19.80
N GLY A 422 14.04 -4.17 20.39
CA GLY A 422 14.39 -3.74 21.73
C GLY A 422 13.80 -4.67 22.79
N ARG A 423 13.97 -4.32 24.07
CA ARG A 423 13.23 -5.01 25.15
C ARG A 423 11.72 -4.84 24.92
N SER A 424 10.88 -5.66 25.56
CA SER A 424 9.43 -5.77 25.33
C SER A 424 8.66 -4.43 25.24
N ASP A 425 9.23 -3.36 25.78
CA ASP A 425 8.61 -2.05 25.91
C ASP A 425 9.23 -0.98 24.97
N GLU A 426 10.34 -1.30 24.28
CA GLU A 426 11.15 -0.34 23.49
C GLU A 426 10.88 -0.41 21.96
N GLY A 427 10.09 -1.38 21.50
CA GLY A 427 9.79 -1.56 20.07
C GLY A 427 11.02 -1.92 19.22
N PHE A 428 10.94 -1.76 17.90
CA PHE A 428 12.07 -2.00 17.00
C PHE A 428 12.91 -0.74 16.81
N ARG A 429 14.22 -0.84 17.02
CA ARG A 429 15.20 0.20 16.77
C ARG A 429 15.85 -0.01 15.40
N HIS A 430 15.81 0.99 14.52
CA HIS A 430 16.59 0.96 13.28
C HIS A 430 18.09 0.88 13.63
N ILE A 431 18.80 -0.09 13.04
CA ILE A 431 20.25 -0.28 13.23
C ILE A 431 20.99 0.41 12.08
N ALA A 432 20.64 0.05 10.85
CA ALA A 432 21.33 0.49 9.65
C ALA A 432 20.45 0.24 8.42
N SER A 433 20.80 0.89 7.32
CA SER A 433 20.25 0.59 6.00
C SER A 433 21.36 0.01 5.14
N LEU A 434 21.10 -1.11 4.50
CA LEU A 434 21.92 -1.59 3.40
C LEU A 434 21.69 -0.63 2.23
N HIS A 435 22.78 -0.12 1.68
CA HIS A 435 22.79 0.63 0.43
C HIS A 435 23.26 -0.30 -0.68
N PRO A 436 22.37 -1.16 -1.22
CA PRO A 436 22.74 -1.97 -2.35
C PRO A 436 22.92 -1.09 -3.60
N ALA A 437 23.58 -1.64 -4.62
CA ALA A 437 23.73 -0.95 -5.90
C ALA A 437 22.35 -0.59 -6.52
N PRO A 438 22.26 0.41 -7.42
CA PRO A 438 21.00 0.86 -8.03
C PRO A 438 20.16 -0.25 -8.68
N ASP A 439 20.78 -1.36 -9.08
CA ASP A 439 20.16 -2.46 -9.83
C ASP A 439 19.82 -3.69 -8.97
N PHE A 440 19.89 -3.57 -7.64
CA PHE A 440 19.66 -4.68 -6.71
C PHE A 440 18.18 -5.08 -6.61
N GLN A 441 17.87 -6.33 -6.95
CA GLN A 441 16.52 -6.87 -6.87
C GLN A 441 16.32 -7.71 -5.60
N ALA A 442 16.08 -7.05 -4.47
CA ALA A 442 15.88 -7.70 -3.17
C ALA A 442 14.66 -8.64 -3.12
N GLN A 443 13.67 -8.44 -4.01
CA GLN A 443 12.27 -8.84 -3.82
C GLN A 443 11.99 -10.35 -3.69
N ARG A 444 13.00 -11.23 -3.83
CA ARG A 444 12.84 -12.68 -3.70
C ARG A 444 14.03 -13.40 -3.05
N SER A 445 14.94 -12.66 -2.43
CA SER A 445 16.10 -13.25 -1.74
C SER A 445 15.76 -13.60 -0.29
N TYR A 446 16.27 -14.72 0.21
CA TYR A 446 16.25 -15.08 1.63
C TYR A 446 17.60 -14.73 2.26
N PRO A 447 17.81 -13.49 2.76
CA PRO A 447 19.01 -13.11 3.48
C PRO A 447 19.33 -14.06 4.63
N VAL A 448 20.62 -14.29 4.84
CA VAL A 448 21.14 -14.98 6.01
C VAL A 448 21.74 -13.96 6.97
N ILE A 449 21.43 -14.08 8.26
CA ILE A 449 22.03 -13.25 9.30
C ILE A 449 22.96 -14.09 10.19
N ASP A 450 24.25 -13.77 10.21
CA ASP A 450 25.20 -14.30 11.20
C ASP A 450 25.53 -13.22 12.22
N ALA A 451 24.81 -13.25 13.34
CA ALA A 451 25.01 -12.34 14.46
C ALA A 451 26.30 -12.62 15.27
N GLU A 452 26.90 -13.82 15.16
CA GLU A 452 28.19 -14.08 15.84
C GLU A 452 29.35 -13.42 15.09
N ARG A 453 29.22 -13.30 13.78
CA ARG A 453 30.22 -12.67 12.90
C ARG A 453 29.83 -11.26 12.44
N ASP A 454 28.68 -10.75 12.90
CA ASP A 454 28.12 -9.45 12.55
C ASP A 454 28.00 -9.22 11.02
N ILE A 455 27.52 -10.24 10.29
CA ILE A 455 27.32 -10.15 8.83
C ILE A 455 25.91 -10.53 8.38
N ILE A 456 25.49 -9.97 7.24
CA ILE A 456 24.28 -10.31 6.48
C ILE A 456 24.72 -10.77 5.10
N VAL A 457 24.19 -11.89 4.63
CA VAL A 457 24.46 -12.42 3.29
C VAL A 457 23.21 -12.42 2.45
N ILE A 458 23.29 -11.88 1.23
CA ILE A 458 22.18 -11.79 0.28
C ILE A 458 22.60 -12.34 -1.07
N GLY A 459 21.81 -13.27 -1.63
CA GLY A 459 21.92 -13.64 -3.04
C GLY A 459 21.26 -12.59 -3.91
N ASP A 460 22.03 -11.94 -4.77
CA ASP A 460 21.57 -10.97 -5.76
C ASP A 460 21.58 -11.63 -7.15
N ARG A 461 20.45 -11.51 -7.85
CA ARG A 461 20.30 -12.09 -9.19
C ARG A 461 21.03 -11.26 -10.25
N GLY A 462 21.33 -9.99 -9.96
CA GLY A 462 21.79 -9.03 -10.96
C GLY A 462 20.67 -8.66 -11.95
N PRO A 463 20.89 -7.64 -12.80
CA PRO A 463 20.00 -7.32 -13.92
C PRO A 463 19.93 -8.49 -14.93
N GLU A 464 18.92 -8.48 -15.82
CA GLU A 464 18.51 -9.62 -16.70
C GLU A 464 19.59 -10.23 -17.62
N HIS A 465 20.83 -9.73 -17.60
CA HIS A 465 21.96 -10.23 -18.39
C HIS A 465 23.31 -10.20 -17.65
N ASP A 466 23.31 -10.03 -16.33
CA ASP A 466 24.54 -9.91 -15.53
C ASP A 466 24.76 -11.13 -14.63
N SER A 467 26.02 -11.40 -14.26
CA SER A 467 26.36 -12.54 -13.39
C SER A 467 25.64 -12.43 -12.04
N ALA A 468 25.11 -13.54 -11.53
CA ALA A 468 24.61 -13.61 -10.16
C ALA A 468 25.72 -13.26 -9.14
N ARG A 469 25.34 -12.73 -7.97
CA ARG A 469 26.28 -12.27 -6.96
C ARG A 469 25.83 -12.67 -5.56
N LEU A 470 26.79 -12.85 -4.67
CA LEU A 470 26.55 -12.98 -3.24
C LEU A 470 27.12 -11.74 -2.54
N LEU A 471 26.23 -10.93 -1.99
CA LEU A 471 26.55 -9.67 -1.32
C LEU A 471 26.63 -9.92 0.18
N VAL A 472 27.72 -9.48 0.80
CA VAL A 472 27.94 -9.58 2.25
C VAL A 472 28.01 -8.17 2.83
N PHE A 473 27.17 -7.90 3.83
CA PHE A 473 27.07 -6.62 4.50
C PHE A 473 27.39 -6.75 5.98
N SER A 474 27.87 -5.67 6.58
CA SER A 474 28.01 -5.58 8.04
C SER A 474 26.66 -5.40 8.68
N LEU A 475 26.37 -6.25 9.68
CA LEU A 475 25.18 -6.11 10.52
C LEU A 475 25.22 -4.83 11.38
N VAL A 476 26.42 -4.35 11.71
CA VAL A 476 26.63 -3.22 12.62
C VAL A 476 26.30 -1.88 11.96
N ASN A 477 26.74 -1.67 10.72
CA ASN A 477 26.65 -0.38 10.05
C ASN A 477 26.01 -0.44 8.65
N GLY A 478 25.59 -1.62 8.19
CA GLY A 478 24.94 -1.82 6.89
C GLY A 478 25.85 -1.65 5.67
N GLN A 479 27.16 -1.45 5.87
CA GLN A 479 28.10 -1.31 4.75
C GLN A 479 28.34 -2.64 4.07
N ARG A 480 28.43 -2.64 2.74
CA ARG A 480 28.88 -3.81 1.97
C ARG A 480 30.33 -4.11 2.33
N ILE A 481 30.56 -5.26 2.94
CA ILE A 481 31.90 -5.76 3.28
C ILE A 481 32.50 -6.45 2.06
N ARG A 482 31.68 -7.20 1.32
CA ARG A 482 32.16 -8.06 0.24
C ARG A 482 31.10 -8.29 -0.84
N GLU A 483 31.59 -8.60 -2.04
CA GLU A 483 30.83 -9.12 -3.16
C GLU A 483 31.56 -10.35 -3.70
N VAL A 484 30.83 -11.44 -3.90
CA VAL A 484 31.33 -12.66 -4.55
C VAL A 484 30.55 -12.84 -5.83
N GLU A 485 31.20 -12.63 -6.97
CA GLU A 485 30.60 -12.93 -8.27
C GLU A 485 30.44 -14.44 -8.43
N LEU A 486 29.24 -14.86 -8.83
CA LEU A 486 28.88 -16.26 -9.06
C LEU A 486 28.85 -16.50 -10.57
N PHE A 487 29.24 -17.69 -10.99
CA PHE A 487 29.12 -18.08 -12.41
C PHE A 487 27.69 -18.58 -12.66
N GLY A 488 26.91 -17.90 -13.50
CA GLY A 488 25.53 -18.27 -13.83
C GLY A 488 24.48 -17.33 -13.23
N ALA A 489 23.21 -17.73 -13.30
CA ALA A 489 22.06 -16.98 -12.81
C ALA A 489 21.43 -17.66 -11.58
N LEU A 490 20.89 -16.88 -10.63
CA LEU A 490 20.07 -17.48 -9.57
C LEU A 490 18.71 -17.90 -10.14
N PRO A 491 18.24 -19.13 -9.88
CA PRO A 491 16.96 -19.60 -10.40
C PRO A 491 15.80 -18.74 -9.87
N CYS A 492 14.85 -18.40 -10.75
CA CYS A 492 13.64 -17.61 -10.46
C CYS A 492 12.78 -18.15 -9.31
N VAL A 493 12.97 -19.44 -8.96
CA VAL A 493 12.11 -20.23 -8.08
C VAL A 493 12.95 -20.95 -7.00
N SER A 494 13.98 -20.31 -6.43
CA SER A 494 14.64 -20.88 -5.24
C SER A 494 13.61 -20.98 -4.10
N LYS A 495 12.97 -22.15 -3.97
CA LYS A 495 11.84 -22.42 -3.05
C LYS A 495 12.26 -22.48 -1.57
N GLY A 496 13.43 -21.99 -1.19
CA GLY A 496 13.91 -22.14 0.19
C GLY A 496 15.02 -21.17 0.59
N PRO A 497 15.25 -21.03 1.91
CA PRO A 497 16.30 -20.18 2.45
C PRO A 497 17.69 -20.67 2.03
N LEU A 498 18.63 -19.73 1.88
CA LEU A 498 20.05 -20.04 1.65
C LEU A 498 20.57 -20.93 2.80
N GLN A 499 21.24 -22.02 2.46
CA GLN A 499 21.84 -22.90 3.47
C GLN A 499 23.13 -22.26 3.99
N TYR A 500 23.20 -22.00 5.29
CA TYR A 500 24.33 -21.33 5.91
C TYR A 500 24.87 -22.08 7.13
N ARG A 501 26.20 -22.13 7.24
CA ARG A 501 26.88 -22.61 8.44
C ARG A 501 28.30 -22.06 8.56
N ASP A 502 28.63 -21.57 9.74
CA ASP A 502 30.00 -21.20 10.14
C ASP A 502 30.71 -20.27 9.15
N GLY A 503 30.02 -19.24 8.65
CA GLY A 503 30.60 -18.33 7.66
C GLY A 503 30.45 -18.76 6.20
N LYS A 504 29.93 -19.97 5.94
CA LYS A 504 29.81 -20.53 4.59
C LYS A 504 28.36 -20.61 4.14
N VAL A 505 28.12 -20.31 2.87
CA VAL A 505 26.82 -20.33 2.20
C VAL A 505 26.85 -21.34 1.09
N LEU A 506 25.80 -22.13 0.97
CA LEU A 506 25.60 -23.03 -0.16
C LEU A 506 24.47 -22.46 -1.04
N ILE A 507 24.80 -22.19 -2.30
CA ILE A 507 23.91 -21.52 -3.26
C ILE A 507 23.85 -22.28 -4.58
N VAL A 508 22.67 -22.33 -5.22
CA VAL A 508 22.50 -22.96 -6.54
C VAL A 508 22.48 -21.89 -7.61
N VAL A 509 23.22 -22.12 -8.68
CA VAL A 509 23.24 -21.29 -9.88
C VAL A 509 22.84 -22.12 -11.09
N GLU A 510 22.07 -21.52 -12.00
CA GLU A 510 21.78 -22.05 -13.33
C GLU A 510 22.82 -21.52 -14.32
N GLU A 511 23.49 -22.43 -15.02
CA GLU A 511 24.47 -22.07 -16.05
C GLU A 511 23.76 -21.77 -17.38
N ASP A 512 24.23 -20.73 -18.09
CA ASP A 512 23.67 -20.30 -19.37
C ASP A 512 23.77 -21.39 -20.45
N GLU A 513 22.79 -21.46 -21.36
CA GLU A 513 22.68 -22.48 -22.41
C GLU A 513 23.89 -22.50 -23.35
N GLU A 514 24.59 -21.37 -23.53
CA GLU A 514 25.82 -21.28 -24.33
C GLU A 514 27.06 -21.86 -23.63
N ARG A 515 27.03 -22.06 -22.30
CA ARG A 515 28.14 -22.62 -21.51
C ARG A 515 27.89 -24.05 -20.98
N ALA A 516 26.65 -24.55 -21.09
CA ALA A 516 26.25 -25.87 -20.63
C ALA A 516 26.34 -26.93 -21.75
N PRO A 517 27.54 -27.46 -22.07
CA PRO A 517 27.91 -28.81 -21.59
C PRO A 517 29.42 -28.99 -21.31
N PRO A 518 29.85 -29.95 -20.45
CA PRO A 518 29.20 -31.24 -20.16
C PRO A 518 28.66 -31.47 -18.72
N TYR A 519 28.62 -30.49 -17.83
CA TYR A 519 28.39 -30.74 -16.39
C TYR A 519 26.99 -30.44 -15.82
N GLY A 520 26.01 -30.20 -16.69
CA GLY A 520 24.61 -30.00 -16.31
C GLY A 520 24.18 -28.53 -16.25
N ARG A 521 22.86 -28.27 -16.13
CA ARG A 521 22.31 -26.89 -16.14
C ARG A 521 22.36 -26.21 -14.77
N ASN A 522 22.68 -26.94 -13.68
CA ASN A 522 22.69 -26.41 -12.31
C ASN A 522 23.97 -26.82 -11.57
N THR A 523 24.61 -25.85 -10.92
CA THR A 523 25.80 -26.06 -10.08
C THR A 523 25.51 -25.54 -8.67
N ALA A 524 25.81 -26.34 -7.65
CA ALA A 524 25.75 -25.88 -6.26
C ALA A 524 27.14 -25.37 -5.83
N LEU A 525 27.24 -24.09 -5.52
CA LEU A 525 28.47 -23.41 -5.12
C LEU A 525 28.53 -23.31 -3.59
N LEU A 526 29.65 -23.73 -3.01
CA LEU A 526 29.99 -23.43 -1.63
C LEU A 526 30.81 -22.13 -1.60
N CYS A 527 30.24 -21.09 -1.01
CA CYS A 527 30.86 -19.78 -0.89
C CYS A 527 31.30 -19.52 0.56
N ASP A 528 32.51 -18.99 0.74
CA ASP A 528 32.99 -18.46 2.01
C ASP A 528 32.58 -16.99 2.13
N ALA A 529 31.48 -16.76 2.85
CA ALA A 529 30.91 -15.43 3.02
C ALA A 529 31.61 -14.64 4.14
N ALA A 530 32.17 -15.32 5.15
CA ALA A 530 32.83 -14.66 6.28
C ALA A 530 34.35 -14.52 6.13
N GLY A 531 35.01 -15.40 5.36
CA GLY A 531 36.45 -15.33 5.10
C GLY A 531 36.80 -14.65 3.78
N THR A 532 37.93 -15.02 3.18
CA THR A 532 38.49 -14.38 1.98
C THR A 532 38.36 -15.22 0.71
N ASP A 533 37.93 -16.47 0.81
CA ASP A 533 38.18 -17.45 -0.25
C ASP A 533 37.15 -17.39 -1.39
N GLY A 534 36.00 -16.73 -1.17
CA GLY A 534 35.01 -16.46 -2.22
C GLY A 534 34.26 -17.72 -2.56
N ILE A 535 34.41 -18.24 -3.79
CA ILE A 535 33.92 -19.57 -4.12
C ILE A 535 34.95 -20.59 -3.65
N VAL A 536 34.59 -21.37 -2.62
CA VAL A 536 35.41 -22.45 -2.08
C VAL A 536 35.42 -23.63 -3.04
N GLY A 537 34.29 -23.90 -3.70
CA GLY A 537 34.21 -24.84 -4.81
C GLY A 537 32.77 -25.09 -5.27
N GLY A 538 32.63 -25.91 -6.30
CA GLY A 538 31.35 -26.20 -6.95
C GLY A 538 31.07 -27.68 -7.01
N LEU A 539 29.78 -28.02 -6.94
CA LEU A 539 29.26 -29.37 -7.06
C LEU A 539 28.39 -29.45 -8.31
N THR A 540 28.63 -30.46 -9.12
CA THR A 540 27.83 -30.77 -10.30
C THR A 540 27.18 -32.14 -10.12
N LEU A 541 26.22 -32.46 -10.99
CA LEU A 541 25.70 -33.82 -11.05
C LEU A 541 26.80 -34.79 -11.47
N PRO A 542 26.83 -36.01 -10.90
CA PRO A 542 27.75 -37.03 -11.38
C PRO A 542 27.40 -37.40 -12.84
N PRO A 543 28.39 -37.72 -13.70
CA PRO A 543 28.15 -38.00 -15.12
C PRO A 543 27.11 -39.09 -15.39
N CYS A 544 26.98 -40.08 -14.49
CA CYS A 544 25.96 -41.14 -14.60
C CYS A 544 24.52 -40.62 -14.47
N GLN A 545 24.33 -39.39 -13.97
CA GLN A 545 23.04 -38.73 -13.83
C GLN A 545 22.83 -37.59 -14.86
N ALA A 546 23.78 -37.36 -15.76
CA ALA A 546 23.66 -36.32 -16.80
C ALA A 546 22.41 -36.49 -17.69
N ASN A 547 22.00 -37.73 -17.95
CA ASN A 547 20.78 -38.04 -18.71
C ASN A 547 19.48 -37.53 -18.02
N ARG A 548 19.51 -37.25 -16.70
CA ARG A 548 18.36 -36.67 -15.99
C ARG A 548 18.20 -35.18 -16.32
N ASP A 549 19.31 -34.47 -16.55
CA ASP A 549 19.29 -33.08 -16.99
C ASP A 549 18.75 -32.92 -18.41
N GLU A 550 19.08 -33.84 -19.33
CA GLU A 550 18.62 -33.78 -20.73
C GLU A 550 17.11 -33.96 -20.89
N LYS A 551 16.45 -34.73 -20.01
CA LYS A 551 14.99 -34.97 -20.08
C LYS A 551 14.15 -33.78 -19.59
N ARG A 552 14.77 -32.72 -19.09
CA ARG A 552 14.13 -31.58 -18.39
C ARG A 552 13.57 -30.49 -19.31
N LEU A 553 13.49 -30.68 -20.63
CA LEU A 553 13.25 -29.60 -21.62
C LEU A 553 12.05 -28.66 -21.36
N ASN A 554 11.15 -28.90 -20.39
CA ASN A 554 9.99 -28.04 -20.11
C ASN A 554 9.67 -27.77 -18.62
N ALA A 555 10.58 -27.94 -17.64
CA ALA A 555 10.23 -27.78 -16.22
C ALA A 555 11.20 -26.89 -15.38
N PRO A 556 10.67 -25.95 -14.56
CA PRO A 556 11.46 -25.09 -13.67
C PRO A 556 11.93 -25.82 -12.39
N GLY A 557 13.21 -25.64 -12.02
CA GLY A 557 13.84 -26.26 -10.82
C GLY A 557 15.04 -27.15 -11.16
N GLY A 558 16.20 -26.92 -10.54
CA GLY A 558 17.43 -27.69 -10.75
C GLY A 558 17.29 -29.19 -10.48
N VAL A 559 18.00 -30.04 -11.23
CA VAL A 559 18.09 -31.48 -10.93
C VAL A 559 18.95 -31.69 -9.69
N LEU A 560 20.02 -30.92 -9.47
CA LEU A 560 20.77 -30.91 -8.21
C LEU A 560 20.18 -29.88 -7.24
N LEU A 561 19.52 -30.36 -6.19
CA LEU A 561 19.04 -29.50 -5.11
C LEU A 561 19.91 -29.75 -3.86
N PRO A 562 20.75 -28.79 -3.41
CA PRO A 562 21.42 -28.90 -2.13
C PRO A 562 20.36 -28.84 -1.05
N VAL A 563 20.33 -29.87 -0.22
CA VAL A 563 19.30 -29.98 0.80
C VAL A 563 19.87 -29.69 2.19
N ALA A 564 21.15 -29.96 2.46
CA ALA A 564 21.77 -29.66 3.76
C ALA A 564 23.27 -29.33 3.68
N LEU A 565 23.72 -28.38 4.52
CA LEU A 565 25.14 -28.17 4.87
C LEU A 565 25.41 -28.68 6.30
N MET A 566 26.16 -29.76 6.45
CA MET A 566 26.37 -30.48 7.72
C MET A 566 27.39 -29.76 8.64
N PRO A 567 27.37 -30.01 9.97
CA PRO A 567 28.31 -29.35 10.90
C PRO A 567 29.78 -29.68 10.67
N ASN A 568 30.08 -30.78 10.00
CA ASN A 568 31.44 -31.16 9.59
C ASN A 568 31.84 -30.56 8.23
N GLY A 569 30.98 -29.74 7.62
CA GLY A 569 31.19 -29.13 6.30
C GLY A 569 30.79 -30.02 5.11
N ASP A 570 30.30 -31.25 5.34
CA ASP A 570 29.79 -32.09 4.26
C ASP A 570 28.50 -31.50 3.68
N ILE A 571 28.31 -31.66 2.38
CA ILE A 571 27.13 -31.19 1.66
C ILE A 571 26.28 -32.40 1.29
N ILE A 572 24.98 -32.31 1.58
CA ILE A 572 23.97 -33.25 1.10
C ILE A 572 23.17 -32.57 0.00
N ALA A 573 23.08 -33.22 -1.14
CA ALA A 573 22.23 -32.80 -2.25
C ALA A 573 21.34 -33.95 -2.70
N THR A 574 20.30 -33.65 -3.43
CA THR A 574 19.43 -34.65 -4.05
C THR A 574 19.38 -34.44 -5.55
N SER A 575 19.30 -35.54 -6.30
CA SER A 575 18.86 -35.50 -7.68
C SER A 575 17.43 -35.99 -7.82
N SER A 576 16.51 -35.04 -7.92
CA SER A 576 15.11 -35.31 -8.22
C SER A 576 14.86 -35.21 -9.73
N VAL A 577 14.03 -36.10 -10.24
CA VAL A 577 13.42 -35.99 -11.56
C VAL A 577 11.99 -35.59 -11.30
N ILE A 578 11.56 -34.43 -11.80
CA ILE A 578 10.13 -34.17 -12.00
C ILE A 578 9.65 -35.32 -12.90
N TYR A 579 8.71 -36.15 -12.42
CA TYR A 579 8.24 -37.40 -13.04
C TYR A 579 9.11 -38.67 -12.83
N GLY A 580 9.51 -38.99 -11.59
CA GLY A 580 10.12 -40.28 -11.24
C GLY A 580 9.79 -40.83 -9.84
N GLU A 581 9.78 -42.16 -9.71
CA GLU A 581 9.55 -42.91 -8.45
C GLU A 581 10.79 -42.95 -7.52
N THR A 582 11.88 -42.30 -7.91
CA THR A 582 13.17 -42.36 -7.21
C THR A 582 13.85 -41.00 -7.14
N MET A 583 14.51 -40.74 -6.01
CA MET A 583 15.36 -39.57 -5.81
C MET A 583 16.72 -40.06 -5.29
N ASP A 584 17.84 -39.67 -5.90
CA ASP A 584 19.14 -40.00 -5.33
C ASP A 584 19.53 -38.95 -4.29
N VAL A 585 20.03 -39.42 -3.14
CA VAL A 585 20.62 -38.57 -2.11
C VAL A 585 22.13 -38.71 -2.19
N LEU A 586 22.82 -37.60 -2.41
CA LEU A 586 24.24 -37.49 -2.70
C LEU A 586 24.95 -36.81 -1.53
N ARG A 587 26.12 -37.32 -1.14
CA ARG A 587 27.01 -36.68 -0.19
C ARG A 587 28.29 -36.25 -0.87
N TYR A 588 28.70 -35.03 -0.57
CA TYR A 588 29.98 -34.46 -0.97
C TYR A 588 30.77 -34.11 0.29
N ARG A 589 32.03 -34.57 0.39
CA ARG A 589 32.89 -34.22 1.53
C ARG A 589 33.32 -32.77 1.42
N GLY A 590 33.08 -32.01 2.49
CA GLY A 590 33.46 -30.59 2.54
C GLY A 590 34.94 -30.34 2.23
N SER A 591 35.82 -31.25 2.67
CA SER A 591 37.26 -31.20 2.41
C SER A 591 37.66 -31.44 0.95
N ASN A 592 36.80 -32.08 0.16
CA ASN A 592 37.13 -32.58 -1.18
C ASN A 592 36.46 -31.77 -2.29
N ILE A 593 35.60 -30.82 -1.96
CA ILE A 593 34.86 -29.99 -2.94
C ILE A 593 35.82 -29.29 -3.92
N VAL A 594 37.00 -28.90 -3.44
CA VAL A 594 38.04 -28.24 -4.26
C VAL A 594 38.70 -29.22 -5.24
N SER A 595 38.84 -30.48 -4.86
CA SER A 595 39.67 -31.47 -5.58
C SER A 595 38.86 -32.44 -6.44
N THR A 596 37.63 -32.76 -6.06
CA THR A 596 36.76 -33.74 -6.73
C THR A 596 35.30 -33.31 -6.58
N PRO A 597 34.64 -32.84 -7.66
CA PRO A 597 33.23 -32.43 -7.61
C PRO A 597 32.25 -33.62 -7.65
N GLU A 598 32.73 -34.85 -7.45
CA GLU A 598 31.90 -36.06 -7.42
C GLU A 598 31.45 -36.40 -6.00
N PRO A 599 30.23 -36.97 -5.84
CA PRO A 599 29.78 -37.43 -4.53
C PRO A 599 30.62 -38.61 -4.04
N ASP A 600 31.02 -38.59 -2.77
CA ASP A 600 31.81 -39.67 -2.17
C ASP A 600 30.94 -40.83 -1.68
N ALA A 601 29.64 -40.59 -1.53
CA ALA A 601 28.63 -41.60 -1.23
C ALA A 601 27.26 -41.15 -1.74
N SER A 602 26.40 -42.12 -2.05
CA SER A 602 25.02 -41.89 -2.41
C SER A 602 24.14 -43.08 -2.05
N PHE A 603 22.82 -42.85 -2.01
CA PHE A 603 21.83 -43.91 -2.07
C PHE A 603 20.60 -43.43 -2.84
N THR A 604 19.88 -44.37 -3.43
CA THR A 604 18.60 -44.09 -4.09
C THR A 604 17.48 -44.21 -3.06
N LEU A 605 16.76 -43.12 -2.84
CA LEU A 605 15.51 -43.13 -2.10
C LEU A 605 14.41 -43.67 -3.01
N HIS A 606 13.89 -44.84 -2.66
CA HIS A 606 12.67 -45.39 -3.23
C HIS A 606 11.51 -45.00 -2.31
N VAL A 607 10.57 -44.23 -2.85
CA VAL A 607 9.31 -43.99 -2.16
C VAL A 607 8.41 -45.20 -2.47
N PRO A 608 7.93 -45.95 -1.46
CA PRO A 608 7.08 -47.11 -1.71
C PRO A 608 5.71 -46.63 -2.19
N VAL A 609 5.51 -46.67 -3.51
CA VAL A 609 4.28 -46.24 -4.15
C VAL A 609 3.26 -47.38 -4.15
N SER A 610 2.21 -47.28 -3.33
CA SER A 610 1.03 -48.15 -3.45
C SER A 610 -0.03 -47.61 -4.43
N SER A 611 0.14 -46.41 -5.00
CA SER A 611 -0.96 -45.65 -5.64
C SER A 611 -0.63 -44.76 -6.86
N GLY A 612 0.49 -44.91 -7.56
CA GLY A 612 0.75 -44.18 -8.82
C GLY A 612 1.38 -42.78 -8.71
N TYR A 613 1.99 -42.45 -7.56
CA TYR A 613 2.78 -41.23 -7.38
C TYR A 613 4.04 -41.23 -8.25
N ASN A 614 4.19 -40.21 -9.11
CA ASN A 614 5.37 -40.06 -9.96
C ASN A 614 6.14 -38.75 -9.71
N ASP A 615 5.77 -37.92 -8.72
CA ASP A 615 6.55 -36.72 -8.36
C ASP A 615 7.10 -36.85 -6.92
N ILE A 616 8.42 -36.72 -6.76
CA ILE A 616 9.12 -36.76 -5.47
C ILE A 616 10.05 -35.55 -5.38
N GLU A 617 9.83 -34.67 -4.41
CA GLU A 617 10.64 -33.44 -4.22
C GLU A 617 11.05 -33.30 -2.74
N PRO A 618 12.32 -32.98 -2.42
CA PRO A 618 12.69 -32.65 -1.04
C PRO A 618 12.09 -31.27 -0.67
N LEU A 619 11.45 -31.18 0.49
CA LEU A 619 10.85 -29.94 0.99
C LEU A 619 11.83 -29.14 1.86
N CYS A 620 12.45 -29.82 2.83
CA CYS A 620 13.40 -29.21 3.75
C CYS A 620 14.28 -30.28 4.42
N THR A 621 15.40 -29.84 5.01
CA THR A 621 16.18 -30.66 5.93
C THR A 621 16.56 -29.92 7.19
N THR A 622 16.96 -30.69 8.20
CA THR A 622 17.65 -30.15 9.38
C THR A 622 18.59 -31.22 9.95
N PRO A 623 19.74 -30.84 10.55
CA PRO A 623 20.56 -31.82 11.27
C PRO A 623 19.76 -32.50 12.40
N LEU A 624 19.84 -33.82 12.46
CA LEU A 624 19.25 -34.61 13.55
C LEU A 624 20.25 -34.74 14.70
N ASP A 625 21.49 -35.07 14.35
CA ASP A 625 22.62 -35.19 15.27
C ASP A 625 23.94 -35.03 14.51
N LYS A 626 25.08 -35.33 15.16
CA LYS A 626 26.42 -35.23 14.54
C LYS A 626 26.63 -36.14 13.33
N ARG A 627 25.78 -37.16 13.14
CA ARG A 627 25.93 -38.23 12.14
C ARG A 627 24.74 -38.33 11.20
N GLY A 628 23.65 -37.61 11.43
CA GLY A 628 22.45 -37.73 10.63
C GLY A 628 21.66 -36.42 10.47
N PHE A 629 20.75 -36.43 9.51
CA PHE A 629 19.85 -35.34 9.20
C PHE A 629 18.44 -35.85 8.99
N LEU A 630 17.46 -34.99 9.21
CA LEU A 630 16.08 -35.18 8.81
C LEU A 630 15.87 -34.58 7.43
N MET A 631 15.09 -35.26 6.60
CA MET A 631 14.69 -34.82 5.27
C MET A 631 13.19 -35.04 5.13
N ALA A 632 12.45 -33.95 4.93
CA ALA A 632 11.04 -34.00 4.55
C ALA A 632 10.96 -34.12 3.02
N VAL A 633 10.16 -35.08 2.55
CA VAL A 633 10.01 -35.40 1.13
C VAL A 633 8.52 -35.35 0.79
N TYR A 634 8.21 -34.56 -0.22
CA TYR A 634 6.90 -34.48 -0.85
C TYR A 634 6.74 -35.58 -1.88
N GLU A 635 5.59 -36.25 -1.87
CA GLU A 635 5.27 -37.37 -2.74
C GLU A 635 3.87 -37.12 -3.35
N ALA A 636 3.75 -37.04 -4.68
CA ALA A 636 2.50 -36.67 -5.35
C ALA A 636 2.19 -37.44 -6.64
N ASP A 637 0.90 -37.50 -7.00
CA ASP A 637 0.42 -38.05 -8.28
C ASP A 637 0.45 -36.95 -9.34
N CYS A 638 1.37 -37.10 -10.29
CA CYS A 638 1.63 -36.14 -11.37
C CYS A 638 0.42 -35.87 -12.30
N SER A 639 -0.66 -36.65 -12.22
CA SER A 639 -1.87 -36.38 -13.01
C SER A 639 -2.72 -35.21 -12.49
N VAL A 640 -2.44 -34.69 -11.29
CA VAL A 640 -3.31 -33.71 -10.60
C VAL A 640 -2.56 -32.51 -10.01
N GLN A 641 -1.46 -32.00 -10.60
CA GLN A 641 -0.81 -30.77 -10.08
C GLN A 641 -1.74 -29.54 -9.95
N GLN A 642 -2.92 -29.54 -10.59
CA GLN A 642 -3.91 -28.45 -10.49
C GLN A 642 -4.89 -28.55 -9.32
N VAL A 643 -4.97 -29.68 -8.61
CA VAL A 643 -5.84 -29.87 -7.45
C VAL A 643 -5.03 -30.64 -6.41
N GLN A 644 -4.87 -30.13 -5.18
CA GLN A 644 -4.05 -30.74 -4.12
C GLN A 644 -4.55 -32.13 -3.63
N GLN A 645 -5.24 -32.90 -4.47
CA GLN A 645 -5.72 -34.25 -4.23
C GLN A 645 -4.56 -35.24 -4.39
N GLY A 646 -4.35 -36.09 -3.38
CA GLY A 646 -3.39 -37.22 -3.46
C GLY A 646 -1.92 -36.82 -3.29
N CYS A 647 -1.61 -35.99 -2.30
CA CYS A 647 -0.23 -35.63 -1.97
C CYS A 647 0.07 -36.04 -0.51
N GLN A 648 1.24 -36.63 -0.26
CA GLN A 648 1.68 -36.97 1.10
C GLN A 648 3.08 -36.42 1.36
N SER A 649 3.42 -36.22 2.64
CA SER A 649 4.76 -35.85 3.08
C SER A 649 5.33 -36.92 3.99
N SER A 650 6.50 -37.46 3.63
CA SER A 650 7.26 -38.39 4.46
C SER A 650 8.46 -37.69 5.10
N ILE A 651 8.78 -38.05 6.34
CA ILE A 651 10.00 -37.59 7.02
C ILE A 651 10.97 -38.76 7.17
N TYR A 652 12.18 -38.59 6.64
CA TYR A 652 13.25 -39.56 6.71
C TYR A 652 14.36 -39.08 7.63
N ALA A 653 14.80 -39.93 8.56
CA ALA A 653 16.10 -39.74 9.19
C ALA A 653 17.16 -40.50 8.42
N VAL A 654 18.20 -39.79 7.99
CA VAL A 654 19.29 -40.35 7.19
C VAL A 654 20.57 -40.28 7.99
N ASP A 655 21.31 -41.40 8.04
CA ASP A 655 22.68 -41.39 8.51
C ASP A 655 23.58 -40.83 7.40
N ALA A 656 24.10 -39.61 7.60
CA ALA A 656 24.96 -38.94 6.65
C ALA A 656 26.29 -39.69 6.45
N GLY A 657 26.77 -40.44 7.43
CA GLY A 657 28.02 -41.21 7.36
C GLY A 657 27.89 -42.48 6.52
N ALA A 658 26.83 -43.25 6.78
CA ALA A 658 26.55 -44.50 6.09
C ALA A 658 25.75 -44.32 4.79
N MET A 659 25.14 -43.14 4.58
CA MET A 659 24.18 -42.86 3.50
C MET A 659 23.06 -43.90 3.47
N LYS A 660 22.41 -44.10 4.64
CA LYS A 660 21.29 -45.04 4.82
C LYS A 660 20.18 -44.40 5.63
N ILE A 661 18.95 -44.79 5.33
CA ILE A 661 17.77 -44.43 6.13
C ILE A 661 17.89 -45.13 7.49
N ARG A 662 17.81 -44.35 8.57
CA ARG A 662 17.72 -44.86 9.94
C ARG A 662 16.30 -45.25 10.28
N TRP A 663 15.35 -44.39 9.94
CA TRP A 663 13.92 -44.60 10.08
C TRP A 663 13.16 -43.69 9.11
N ARG A 664 11.92 -44.05 8.84
CA ARG A 664 10.94 -43.26 8.10
C ARG A 664 9.73 -43.10 9.01
N ALA A 665 9.26 -41.87 9.20
CA ALA A 665 7.99 -41.63 9.89
C ALA A 665 6.82 -42.19 9.06
N GLU A 666 5.75 -42.64 9.73
CA GLU A 666 4.55 -43.03 9.01
C GLU A 666 4.03 -41.83 8.19
N PRO A 667 3.66 -42.03 6.91
CA PRO A 667 3.10 -40.95 6.11
C PRO A 667 1.84 -40.42 6.78
N HIS A 668 1.74 -39.10 6.89
CA HIS A 668 0.50 -38.48 7.31
C HIS A 668 -0.40 -38.36 6.07
N ASP A 669 -1.45 -39.18 6.02
CA ASP A 669 -2.47 -39.13 4.97
C ASP A 669 -3.44 -37.98 5.30
N SER A 670 -3.40 -36.91 4.51
CA SER A 670 -4.39 -35.83 4.59
C SER A 670 -5.71 -36.35 4.02
N ALA A 671 -6.47 -37.07 4.84
CA ALA A 671 -7.64 -37.81 4.43
C ALA A 671 -8.75 -36.94 3.80
N ASP A 672 -9.46 -37.56 2.85
CA ASP A 672 -10.65 -37.12 2.12
C ASP A 672 -10.41 -36.05 1.04
N GLY A 673 -9.96 -36.52 -0.13
CA GLY A 673 -9.71 -35.73 -1.36
C GLY A 673 -10.90 -34.95 -1.95
N GLU A 674 -11.91 -34.58 -1.16
CA GLU A 674 -13.04 -33.73 -1.58
C GLU A 674 -12.94 -32.28 -1.08
N GLY A 675 -11.93 -31.91 -0.29
CA GLY A 675 -11.73 -30.54 0.22
C GLY A 675 -10.36 -29.94 -0.15
N ASN A 676 -10.32 -28.64 -0.48
CA ASN A 676 -9.08 -27.85 -0.40
C ASN A 676 -8.66 -27.80 1.06
N ASP A 677 -7.83 -28.74 1.50
CA ASP A 677 -7.58 -28.93 2.93
C ASP A 677 -6.67 -27.82 3.48
N PRO A 678 -7.17 -26.88 4.30
CA PRO A 678 -6.43 -25.68 4.71
C PRO A 678 -5.67 -25.88 6.03
N PHE A 679 -5.54 -27.12 6.51
CA PHE A 679 -4.98 -27.40 7.83
C PHE A 679 -3.45 -27.32 7.82
N ALA A 680 -2.88 -26.69 8.85
CA ALA A 680 -1.50 -26.99 9.25
C ALA A 680 -1.56 -27.96 10.41
N TYR A 681 -0.55 -28.82 10.55
CA TYR A 681 -0.42 -29.73 11.69
C TYR A 681 0.93 -29.55 12.36
N VAL A 682 1.03 -29.98 13.62
CA VAL A 682 2.31 -30.15 14.30
C VAL A 682 2.49 -31.63 14.61
N LEU A 683 3.54 -32.21 14.02
CA LEU A 683 3.95 -33.59 14.24
C LEU A 683 5.20 -33.61 15.13
N VAL A 684 5.10 -34.31 16.26
CA VAL A 684 6.23 -34.56 17.16
C VAL A 684 6.65 -36.00 17.01
N LEU A 685 7.91 -36.20 16.62
CA LEU A 685 8.52 -37.51 16.44
C LEU A 685 9.53 -37.83 17.56
N ASP A 686 9.65 -39.10 17.90
CA ASP A 686 10.82 -39.60 18.61
C ASP A 686 12.04 -39.53 17.70
N PRO A 687 13.11 -38.80 18.07
CA PRO A 687 14.27 -38.62 17.19
C PRO A 687 15.07 -39.92 16.94
N THR A 688 14.90 -40.94 17.79
CA THR A 688 15.63 -42.22 17.70
C THR A 688 14.90 -43.21 16.80
N THR A 689 13.56 -43.29 16.92
CA THR A 689 12.76 -44.31 16.23
C THR A 689 11.93 -43.77 15.08
N GLY A 690 11.71 -42.45 15.01
CA GLY A 690 10.74 -41.85 14.10
C GLY A 690 9.28 -42.09 14.50
N ALA A 691 9.03 -42.70 15.66
CA ALA A 691 7.68 -42.97 16.13
C ALA A 691 6.94 -41.66 16.45
N GLN A 692 5.70 -41.55 15.98
CA GLN A 692 4.83 -40.43 16.32
C GLN A 692 4.56 -40.41 17.82
N ARG A 693 4.89 -39.28 18.47
CA ARG A 693 4.57 -39.02 19.88
C ARG A 693 3.28 -38.22 20.03
N GLN A 694 3.10 -37.21 19.17
CA GLN A 694 1.93 -36.35 19.13
C GLN A 694 1.70 -35.89 17.69
N LEU A 695 0.45 -35.80 17.28
CA LEU A 695 0.01 -35.16 16.04
C LEU A 695 -1.26 -34.39 16.37
N GLU A 696 -1.27 -33.10 16.03
CA GLU A 696 -2.42 -32.22 16.23
C GLU A 696 -2.61 -31.35 14.99
N ASP A 697 -3.86 -31.30 14.52
CA ASP A 697 -4.26 -30.44 13.41
C ASP A 697 -4.72 -29.09 13.96
N PHE A 698 -4.22 -28.01 13.36
CA PHE A 698 -4.70 -26.66 13.64
C PHE A 698 -5.89 -26.36 12.76
N ARG A 699 -7.06 -26.25 13.40
CA ARG A 699 -8.28 -25.76 12.77
C ARG A 699 -8.49 -24.30 13.13
N HIS A 700 -8.72 -23.49 12.10
CA HIS A 700 -9.18 -22.13 12.32
C HIS A 700 -10.63 -22.15 12.84
N PRO A 701 -11.00 -21.40 13.90
CA PRO A 701 -12.33 -21.49 14.52
C PRO A 701 -13.47 -21.16 13.54
N ILE A 702 -13.23 -20.23 12.62
CA ILE A 702 -14.22 -19.85 11.61
C ILE A 702 -14.51 -21.01 10.63
N LEU A 703 -13.55 -21.91 10.37
CA LEU A 703 -13.77 -23.05 9.46
C LEU A 703 -14.74 -24.07 10.04
N GLU A 704 -14.91 -24.13 11.36
CA GLU A 704 -15.88 -25.03 11.99
C GLU A 704 -17.32 -24.50 11.86
N THR A 705 -17.50 -23.21 11.58
CA THR A 705 -18.78 -22.51 11.65
C THR A 705 -19.26 -21.91 10.34
N THR A 706 -18.36 -21.64 9.38
CA THR A 706 -18.71 -21.01 8.10
C THR A 706 -18.65 -21.98 6.91
N ARG A 707 -19.58 -21.81 5.97
CA ARG A 707 -19.52 -22.40 4.63
C ARG A 707 -19.03 -21.40 3.57
N ASP A 708 -18.68 -20.18 3.96
CA ASP A 708 -18.24 -19.14 3.04
C ASP A 708 -16.82 -19.44 2.51
N PRO A 709 -16.64 -19.63 1.19
CA PRO A 709 -15.35 -19.95 0.60
C PRO A 709 -14.32 -18.81 0.70
N VAL A 710 -14.76 -17.55 0.85
CA VAL A 710 -13.87 -16.39 1.04
C VAL A 710 -13.30 -16.39 2.45
N LEU A 711 -14.16 -16.56 3.46
CA LEU A 711 -13.72 -16.71 4.85
C LEU A 711 -12.81 -17.94 5.01
N ALA A 712 -13.13 -19.04 4.33
CA ALA A 712 -12.29 -20.24 4.34
C ALA A 712 -10.90 -20.01 3.72
N ARG A 713 -10.78 -19.16 2.69
CA ARG A 713 -9.48 -18.78 2.10
C ARG A 713 -8.63 -17.91 3.03
N ASN A 714 -9.26 -17.12 3.90
CA ASN A 714 -8.58 -16.25 4.87
C ASN A 714 -8.21 -16.97 6.17
N ALA A 715 -8.81 -18.13 6.43
CA ALA A 715 -8.51 -19.00 7.55
C ALA A 715 -7.28 -19.92 7.34
N ARG A 716 -6.45 -19.68 6.32
CA ARG A 716 -5.27 -20.51 6.01
C ARG A 716 -4.08 -20.17 6.90
N VAL A 717 -3.30 -21.16 7.31
CA VAL A 717 -2.04 -20.94 8.02
C VAL A 717 -0.99 -20.37 7.06
N LEU A 718 -0.33 -19.28 7.48
CA LEU A 718 0.78 -18.66 6.74
C LEU A 718 2.14 -18.94 7.37
N TYR A 719 2.17 -19.12 8.69
CA TYR A 719 3.38 -19.43 9.42
C TYR A 719 3.08 -20.46 10.50
N CYS A 720 3.94 -21.45 10.63
CA CYS A 720 3.96 -22.40 11.74
C CYS A 720 5.43 -22.63 12.11
N GLY A 721 5.79 -22.35 13.36
CA GLY A 721 7.19 -22.41 13.79
C GLY A 721 7.35 -22.52 15.30
N LEU A 722 8.61 -22.60 15.72
CA LEU A 722 8.99 -22.62 17.14
C LEU A 722 9.70 -21.32 17.51
N CYS A 723 9.31 -20.73 18.63
CA CYS A 723 10.01 -19.62 19.26
C CYS A 723 10.63 -20.03 20.60
N ASN A 724 11.70 -19.33 21.04
CA ASN A 724 12.44 -19.68 22.26
C ASN A 724 12.70 -18.47 23.16
N LYS A 725 12.44 -18.58 24.49
CA LYS A 725 13.04 -17.75 25.58
C LYS A 725 13.76 -18.69 26.53
N GLY A 726 15.09 -18.63 26.56
CA GLY A 726 15.88 -19.47 27.46
C GLY A 726 15.60 -20.96 27.22
N ASP A 727 14.92 -21.60 28.19
CA ASP A 727 14.56 -23.03 28.14
C ASP A 727 13.07 -23.27 27.75
N ARG A 728 12.33 -22.21 27.42
CA ARG A 728 10.91 -22.29 27.05
C ARG A 728 10.76 -22.22 25.53
N LEU A 729 10.37 -23.35 24.94
CA LEU A 729 9.94 -23.44 23.55
C LEU A 729 8.42 -23.24 23.46
N THR A 730 7.98 -22.41 22.53
CA THR A 730 6.57 -22.13 22.24
C THR A 730 6.31 -22.40 20.75
N ILE A 731 5.27 -23.16 20.46
CA ILE A 731 4.75 -23.36 19.10
C ILE A 731 3.93 -22.12 18.76
N VAL A 732 4.17 -21.53 17.59
CA VAL A 732 3.45 -20.35 17.09
C VAL A 732 2.84 -20.68 15.74
N VAL A 733 1.55 -20.40 15.60
CA VAL A 733 0.80 -20.54 14.34
C VAL A 733 0.17 -19.20 14.01
N VAL A 734 0.37 -18.72 12.78
CA VAL A 734 -0.19 -17.45 12.29
C VAL A 734 -1.06 -17.74 11.09
N PHE A 735 -2.32 -17.34 11.18
CA PHE A 735 -3.29 -17.45 10.09
C PHE A 735 -3.26 -16.24 9.18
N ARG A 736 -3.83 -16.39 7.98
CA ARG A 736 -3.85 -15.36 6.95
C ARG A 736 -4.73 -14.18 7.31
N ASP A 737 -5.73 -14.38 8.14
CA ASP A 737 -6.48 -13.29 8.75
C ASP A 737 -5.74 -12.66 9.94
N GLY A 738 -4.51 -13.08 10.27
CA GLY A 738 -3.71 -12.51 11.36
C GLY A 738 -4.08 -12.97 12.76
N LEU A 739 -4.94 -13.99 12.90
CA LEU A 739 -5.05 -14.75 14.13
C LEU A 739 -3.70 -15.40 14.45
N VAL A 740 -3.22 -15.22 15.69
CA VAL A 740 -1.97 -15.81 16.18
C VAL A 740 -2.29 -16.74 17.33
N TYR A 741 -1.90 -18.01 17.19
CA TYR A 741 -1.91 -18.99 18.27
C TYR A 741 -0.51 -19.23 18.79
N ALA A 742 -0.41 -19.32 20.11
CA ALA A 742 0.84 -19.72 20.74
C ALA A 742 0.57 -20.67 21.91
N THR A 743 1.33 -21.76 21.97
CA THR A 743 1.27 -22.71 23.08
C THR A 743 2.65 -23.20 23.49
N ASN A 744 2.86 -23.42 24.78
CA ASN A 744 4.12 -23.93 25.28
C ASN A 744 4.33 -25.37 24.80
N LEU A 745 5.52 -25.69 24.24
CA LEU A 745 5.80 -27.03 23.72
C LEU A 745 5.66 -28.12 24.80
N ARG A 746 6.05 -27.86 26.06
CA ARG A 746 5.88 -28.87 27.13
C ARG A 746 4.40 -29.10 27.45
N GLN A 747 3.60 -28.04 27.42
CA GLN A 747 2.16 -28.12 27.61
C GLN A 747 1.52 -28.90 26.48
N PHE A 748 1.86 -28.56 25.23
CA PHE A 748 1.41 -29.26 24.02
C PHE A 748 1.75 -30.75 24.05
N LEU A 749 2.98 -31.12 24.42
CA LEU A 749 3.41 -32.52 24.52
C LEU A 749 2.68 -33.32 25.60
N LYS A 750 2.16 -32.65 26.63
CA LYS A 750 1.53 -33.30 27.76
C LYS A 750 0.02 -33.41 27.58
N ASP A 751 -0.60 -32.30 27.17
CA ASP A 751 -2.04 -32.11 27.23
C ASP A 751 -2.65 -31.83 25.82
N GLY A 752 -1.84 -31.86 24.75
CA GLY A 752 -2.29 -31.55 23.37
C GLY A 752 -2.61 -30.07 23.17
N LEU A 753 -3.41 -29.77 22.14
CA LEU A 753 -4.02 -28.43 22.02
C LEU A 753 -5.16 -28.29 23.07
N PRO A 754 -5.29 -27.13 23.75
CA PRO A 754 -6.40 -26.86 24.65
C PRO A 754 -7.74 -27.08 23.94
N HIS A 755 -8.66 -27.78 24.60
CA HIS A 755 -9.99 -28.04 24.07
C HIS A 755 -10.82 -26.76 24.18
N GLY A 756 -10.94 -26.03 23.07
CA GLY A 756 -11.56 -24.70 23.02
C GLY A 756 -10.55 -23.68 22.53
N HIS A 757 -10.62 -23.37 21.22
CA HIS A 757 -9.66 -22.53 20.50
C HIS A 757 -9.43 -21.13 21.09
N GLY A 758 -10.34 -20.63 21.93
CA GLY A 758 -10.27 -19.30 22.55
C GLY A 758 -9.09 -19.10 23.52
N ASP A 759 -8.64 -20.16 24.20
CA ASP A 759 -7.59 -20.04 25.23
C ASP A 759 -6.16 -20.00 24.67
N MET A 760 -5.99 -20.24 23.36
CA MET A 760 -4.69 -20.17 22.67
C MET A 760 -4.46 -18.89 21.86
N ALA A 761 -5.54 -18.12 21.63
CA ALA A 761 -5.49 -16.94 20.80
C ALA A 761 -4.73 -15.82 21.52
N VAL A 762 -3.56 -15.48 20.98
CA VAL A 762 -2.77 -14.32 21.45
C VAL A 762 -3.32 -13.03 20.84
N THR A 763 -3.99 -13.14 19.69
CA THR A 763 -4.66 -12.01 19.01
C THR A 763 -6.06 -12.39 18.56
N GLU A 764 -6.86 -11.37 18.28
CA GLU A 764 -8.06 -11.52 17.46
C GLU A 764 -7.68 -11.50 15.97
N PRO A 765 -8.52 -12.10 15.09
CA PRO A 765 -8.39 -11.92 13.65
C PRO A 765 -8.36 -10.44 13.25
N LEU A 766 -7.65 -10.13 12.17
CA LEU A 766 -7.67 -8.83 11.52
C LEU A 766 -9.09 -8.52 11.02
N LYS A 767 -9.39 -7.23 10.89
CA LYS A 767 -10.66 -6.76 10.32
C LYS A 767 -10.85 -7.30 8.90
N GLU A 768 -12.10 -7.48 8.51
CA GLU A 768 -12.46 -7.92 7.16
C GLU A 768 -11.77 -7.08 6.06
N GLY A 769 -11.28 -7.76 5.03
CA GLY A 769 -10.50 -7.14 3.95
C GLY A 769 -9.00 -6.99 4.24
N TRP A 770 -8.52 -7.35 5.44
CA TRP A 770 -7.09 -7.42 5.75
C TRP A 770 -6.61 -8.86 5.72
N ARG A 771 -5.41 -9.05 5.16
CA ARG A 771 -4.72 -10.34 5.19
C ARG A 771 -3.25 -10.16 5.49
N VAL A 772 -2.70 -11.06 6.29
CA VAL A 772 -1.27 -11.27 6.38
C VAL A 772 -0.78 -11.77 5.00
N LEU A 773 0.29 -11.16 4.50
CA LEU A 773 1.02 -11.60 3.33
C LEU A 773 2.21 -12.49 3.72
N GLN A 774 2.82 -12.20 4.87
CA GLN A 774 3.97 -12.89 5.40
C GLN A 774 4.00 -12.75 6.92
N ALA A 775 4.41 -13.80 7.63
CA ALA A 775 4.60 -13.77 9.07
C ALA A 775 5.89 -14.50 9.46
N ASP A 776 6.50 -14.07 10.55
CA ASP A 776 7.67 -14.70 11.16
C ASP A 776 7.75 -14.39 12.67
N VAL A 777 8.68 -14.99 13.40
CA VAL A 777 8.82 -14.80 14.85
C VAL A 777 10.23 -14.37 15.26
N VAL A 778 10.34 -13.17 15.85
CA VAL A 778 11.57 -12.63 16.46
C VAL A 778 11.51 -12.83 17.97
N GLY A 779 12.25 -13.80 18.50
CA GLY A 779 12.28 -14.04 19.94
C GLY A 779 10.90 -14.42 20.48
N TRP A 780 10.19 -13.47 21.11
CA TRP A 780 8.82 -13.63 21.64
C TRP A 780 7.82 -12.69 20.97
N THR A 781 8.15 -12.21 19.78
CA THR A 781 7.32 -11.29 19.03
C THR A 781 7.05 -11.86 17.65
N VAL A 782 5.78 -12.07 17.31
CA VAL A 782 5.37 -12.36 15.93
C VAL A 782 5.40 -11.06 15.15
N VAL A 783 6.00 -11.09 13.97
CA VAL A 783 6.04 -9.97 13.02
C VAL A 783 5.25 -10.37 11.79
N MET A 784 4.26 -9.56 11.42
CA MET A 784 3.37 -9.84 10.29
C MET A 784 3.40 -8.68 9.30
N LEU A 785 3.70 -8.97 8.04
CA LEU A 785 3.41 -8.07 6.94
C LEU A 785 1.94 -8.27 6.55
N VAL A 786 1.11 -7.25 6.75
CA VAL A 786 -0.32 -7.28 6.43
C VAL A 786 -0.62 -6.36 5.25
N ASN A 787 -1.61 -6.73 4.46
CA ASN A 787 -2.08 -5.97 3.31
C ASN A 787 -3.60 -5.94 3.28
N GLU A 788 -4.14 -4.79 2.90
CA GLU A 788 -5.55 -4.66 2.60
C GLU A 788 -5.84 -5.22 1.19
N GLU A 789 -6.68 -6.25 1.13
CA GLU A 789 -7.01 -6.98 -0.10
C GLU A 789 -7.78 -6.11 -1.10
N ALA A 790 -8.62 -5.20 -0.59
CA ALA A 790 -9.43 -4.30 -1.43
C ALA A 790 -8.60 -3.27 -2.20
N THR A 791 -7.51 -2.75 -1.60
CA THR A 791 -6.72 -1.67 -2.21
C THR A 791 -5.41 -2.18 -2.81
N GLY A 792 -4.89 -3.33 -2.35
CA GLY A 792 -3.63 -3.92 -2.82
C GLY A 792 -2.38 -3.06 -2.61
N ARG A 793 -2.52 -1.88 -1.99
CA ARG A 793 -1.52 -0.79 -1.98
C ARG A 793 -1.00 -0.47 -0.58
N SER A 794 -1.68 -0.89 0.47
CA SER A 794 -1.31 -0.60 1.86
C SER A 794 -0.66 -1.80 2.53
N ARG A 795 0.68 -1.83 2.54
CA ARG A 795 1.47 -2.85 3.27
C ARG A 795 1.89 -2.31 4.64
N HIS A 796 1.52 -2.99 5.72
CA HIS A 796 1.89 -2.61 7.08
C HIS A 796 2.62 -3.74 7.80
N ILE A 797 3.47 -3.40 8.76
CA ILE A 797 4.09 -4.37 9.65
C ILE A 797 3.35 -4.32 10.99
N ARG A 798 2.85 -5.46 11.45
CA ARG A 798 2.24 -5.64 12.77
C ARG A 798 3.12 -6.50 13.66
N TYR A 799 3.03 -6.26 14.96
CA TYR A 799 3.81 -6.94 15.98
C TYR A 799 2.87 -7.50 17.05
N VAL A 800 3.12 -8.74 17.47
CA VAL A 800 2.34 -9.41 18.53
C VAL A 800 3.31 -9.99 19.53
N SER A 801 3.27 -9.51 20.76
CA SER A 801 4.05 -10.11 21.85
C SER A 801 3.36 -11.39 22.31
N LEU A 802 4.14 -12.45 22.51
CA LEU A 802 3.69 -13.77 22.96
C LEU A 802 3.67 -13.90 24.51
N HIS A 803 3.61 -12.77 25.23
CA HIS A 803 3.73 -12.73 26.69
C HIS A 803 2.46 -13.07 27.45
#